data_AF-A0A4R2KZK6-F1
#
_entry.id   AF-A0A4R2KZK6-F1
#
_cell.length_a   1.000
_cell.length_b   1.000
_cell.length_c   1.000
_cell.angle_alpha   90.00
_cell.angle_beta   90.00
_cell.angle_gamma   90.00
#
_symmetry.space_group_name_H-M   'P 1'
#
loop_
_entity.id
_entity.type
_entity.pdbx_description
1 polymer ?
#
loop_
_entity_poly.entity_id
_entity_poly.type
_entity_poly.pdbx_seq_one_letter_code
_entity_poly.pdbx_strand_id
1 'polypeptide(L)'
;MSNGCNRQAPGYCSDAEGNGTKAMGGCTHAEGLNTTANGQISHTEGVLTQADGVFSHAEGLQTKACRDASHAEGIQTTASGAIAHAEGLNTIASGDISHAQGENTQAQGTNSHAEGNQTTASGDTSHAEGEETIASGKTSHAEGLGTSASGEYSHSEGFGTTASNFSCHSEGRNTTASGEYSHTEGSETTASGNISHAEGNLTEASEESSHAEGQFTKAVGPISHAEGNQTTANGYASHAEGSETTANCDYSHAEGYFTIAGGVAWVQAAHAEGIETKANGNGAHAEGSNTVADGNYSHAEGFNTLAGNTAHAEGHVSIASGEYSHAEGYATEASGSASHSEGVDTKASGDWSHTEGNGSIATKDYAHAEGRLGKATGDYSHAEGNDTEASGLSSHSEGSETLASGSSSHAEGSRTTASGHQSHAEGFSTTASGNYSHSEGFRTSTDVFSHSHIMGYNGTANESYSWHLANDGLKAKISGITGVGCFTGGTSTGPCDYAEMFETADGKPIDVGYFVTLNENKIAIATSKDNYILGVTSVTPGVLGGSADFDWDQKHLRDEWGRIQYEEVVIPAVKDQDGNVIIPERTESQAIINPEWDPNQEYIPRCQRPEWVAVGLLGQLRVRDDGTCKVNGYCIPNDEGIATKSDKGYRILKRTGPNQVLILFR
;
A
#
# COMPACT_ATOMS: atom_id res chain seq x y z
N MET A 1 -23.96 -115.36 16.97
CA MET A 1 -23.16 -114.61 17.97
C MET A 1 -23.16 -113.17 17.54
N SER A 2 -23.70 -112.31 18.39
CA SER A 2 -23.93 -110.89 18.16
C SER A 2 -22.62 -110.21 17.74
N ASN A 3 -22.54 -109.73 16.50
CA ASN A 3 -21.51 -108.77 16.12
C ASN A 3 -21.83 -107.46 16.85
N GLY A 4 -21.34 -107.35 18.09
CA GLY A 4 -21.57 -106.25 19.03
C GLY A 4 -21.02 -104.89 18.59
N CYS A 5 -20.78 -104.72 17.29
CA CYS A 5 -20.19 -103.54 16.69
C CYS A 5 -21.11 -102.87 15.65
N ASN A 6 -22.38 -103.28 15.48
CA ASN A 6 -23.38 -102.60 14.63
C ASN A 6 -22.85 -102.06 13.26
N ARG A 7 -22.21 -102.92 12.46
CA ARG A 7 -21.63 -102.58 11.14
C ARG A 7 -22.62 -102.87 10.01
N GLN A 8 -22.78 -101.97 9.06
CA GLN A 8 -23.72 -102.11 7.94
C GLN A 8 -23.06 -101.69 6.61
N ALA A 9 -22.89 -102.61 5.67
CA ALA A 9 -22.36 -102.32 4.33
C ALA A 9 -23.32 -102.80 3.22
N PRO A 10 -24.53 -102.21 3.09
CA PRO A 10 -25.50 -102.64 2.07
C PRO A 10 -25.12 -102.21 0.64
N GLY A 11 -24.17 -101.28 0.48
CA GLY A 11 -23.68 -100.84 -0.84
C GLY A 11 -22.95 -101.93 -1.62
N TYR A 12 -23.09 -101.95 -2.94
CA TYR A 12 -22.36 -102.87 -3.81
C TYR A 12 -20.84 -102.64 -3.67
N CYS A 13 -20.04 -103.69 -3.46
CA CYS A 13 -18.58 -103.60 -3.26
C CYS A 13 -18.13 -102.62 -2.15
N SER A 14 -18.88 -102.54 -1.05
CA SER A 14 -18.57 -101.61 0.06
C SER A 14 -18.09 -102.33 1.31
N ASP A 15 -17.31 -101.64 2.15
CA ASP A 15 -16.75 -102.19 3.39
C ASP A 15 -17.07 -101.31 4.60
N ALA A 16 -17.30 -101.94 5.76
CA ALA A 16 -17.59 -101.27 7.02
C ALA A 16 -16.82 -101.90 8.19
N GLU A 17 -15.86 -101.17 8.75
CA GLU A 17 -14.99 -101.58 9.84
C GLU A 17 -15.29 -100.79 11.13
N GLY A 18 -14.90 -101.29 12.31
CA GLY A 18 -15.15 -100.59 13.59
C GLY A 18 -16.54 -100.81 14.21
N ASN A 19 -17.07 -99.82 14.94
CA ASN A 19 -18.32 -99.90 15.71
C ASN A 19 -19.34 -98.83 15.30
N GLY A 20 -20.56 -99.21 14.93
CA GLY A 20 -21.62 -98.29 14.54
C GLY A 20 -21.45 -97.70 13.13
N THR A 21 -20.65 -98.36 12.28
CA THR A 21 -20.26 -97.86 10.95
C THR A 21 -21.22 -98.30 9.84
N LYS A 22 -21.44 -97.40 8.87
CA LYS A 22 -22.41 -97.60 7.78
C LYS A 22 -21.83 -97.20 6.41
N ALA A 23 -21.62 -98.17 5.52
CA ALA A 23 -21.18 -97.98 4.13
C ALA A 23 -22.36 -98.22 3.16
N MET A 24 -23.13 -97.17 2.89
CA MET A 24 -24.45 -97.24 2.25
C MET A 24 -24.40 -97.07 0.72
N GLY A 25 -23.45 -96.26 0.20
CA GLY A 25 -23.26 -96.02 -1.24
C GLY A 25 -22.49 -97.15 -1.93
N GLY A 26 -22.50 -97.21 -3.27
CA GLY A 26 -21.69 -98.20 -4.01
C GLY A 26 -20.18 -97.91 -3.94
N CYS A 27 -19.36 -98.95 -3.76
CA CYS A 27 -17.90 -98.89 -3.62
C CYS A 27 -17.43 -97.98 -2.47
N THR A 28 -18.14 -97.95 -1.35
CA THR A 28 -17.83 -97.08 -0.19
C THR A 28 -17.02 -97.78 0.89
N HIS A 29 -16.30 -97.02 1.71
CA HIS A 29 -15.61 -97.55 2.89
C HIS A 29 -15.88 -96.66 4.11
N ALA A 30 -16.35 -97.27 5.20
CA ALA A 30 -16.62 -96.60 6.48
C ALA A 30 -15.92 -97.32 7.64
N GLU A 31 -14.98 -96.67 8.30
CA GLU A 31 -14.26 -97.20 9.46
C GLU A 31 -14.35 -96.30 10.70
N GLY A 32 -13.99 -96.83 11.88
CA GLY A 32 -14.00 -96.07 13.15
C GLY A 32 -15.23 -96.29 14.04
N LEU A 33 -15.73 -95.22 14.67
CA LEU A 33 -16.85 -95.24 15.64
C LEU A 33 -18.00 -94.33 15.22
N ASN A 34 -19.17 -94.89 14.94
CA ASN A 34 -20.39 -94.18 14.51
C ASN A 34 -20.19 -93.34 13.22
N THR A 35 -19.50 -93.90 12.23
CA THR A 35 -19.23 -93.23 10.94
C THR A 35 -20.21 -93.67 9.85
N THR A 36 -20.44 -92.84 8.83
CA THR A 36 -21.41 -93.15 7.75
C THR A 36 -20.96 -92.61 6.39
N ALA A 37 -20.69 -93.50 5.44
CA ALA A 37 -20.39 -93.20 4.04
C ALA A 37 -21.63 -93.49 3.16
N ASN A 38 -22.36 -92.46 2.71
CA ASN A 38 -23.59 -92.59 1.91
C ASN A 38 -23.39 -92.42 0.41
N GLY A 39 -22.49 -91.54 -0.03
CA GLY A 39 -22.29 -91.25 -1.46
C GLY A 39 -21.49 -92.33 -2.18
N GLN A 40 -21.65 -92.48 -3.49
CA GLN A 40 -20.90 -93.52 -4.24
C GLN A 40 -19.39 -93.22 -4.21
N ILE A 41 -18.55 -94.23 -3.93
CA ILE A 41 -17.08 -94.11 -3.81
C ILE A 41 -16.66 -93.12 -2.69
N SER A 42 -17.52 -92.91 -1.68
CA SER A 42 -17.17 -92.10 -0.49
C SER A 42 -16.38 -92.89 0.56
N HIS A 43 -15.59 -92.15 1.35
CA HIS A 43 -14.77 -92.64 2.46
C HIS A 43 -15.12 -91.93 3.77
N THR A 44 -15.21 -92.68 4.87
CA THR A 44 -15.25 -92.08 6.22
C THR A 44 -14.41 -92.83 7.21
N GLU A 45 -13.62 -92.12 8.02
CA GLU A 45 -12.87 -92.69 9.16
C GLU A 45 -13.00 -91.81 10.42
N GLY A 46 -12.60 -92.32 11.59
CA GLY A 46 -12.62 -91.57 12.86
C GLY A 46 -13.85 -91.79 13.75
N VAL A 47 -14.41 -90.73 14.34
CA VAL A 47 -15.53 -90.80 15.32
C VAL A 47 -16.63 -89.81 14.94
N LEU A 48 -17.86 -90.28 14.77
CA LEU A 48 -19.03 -89.45 14.40
C LEU A 48 -18.85 -88.70 13.06
N THR A 49 -18.24 -89.34 12.06
CA THR A 49 -17.97 -88.73 10.75
C THR A 49 -18.98 -89.16 9.70
N GLN A 50 -19.29 -88.28 8.73
CA GLN A 50 -20.30 -88.53 7.70
C GLN A 50 -19.88 -88.01 6.33
N ALA A 51 -19.91 -88.85 5.29
CA ALA A 51 -19.64 -88.48 3.90
C ALA A 51 -20.88 -88.80 3.02
N ASP A 52 -21.59 -87.78 2.54
CA ASP A 52 -22.88 -87.90 1.85
C ASP A 52 -22.79 -87.85 0.32
N GLY A 53 -21.77 -87.18 -0.25
CA GLY A 53 -21.63 -86.95 -1.68
C GLY A 53 -20.80 -88.01 -2.43
N VAL A 54 -20.90 -88.06 -3.76
CA VAL A 54 -20.09 -88.96 -4.60
C VAL A 54 -18.62 -88.57 -4.51
N PHE A 55 -17.70 -89.52 -4.29
CA PHE A 55 -16.27 -89.28 -4.04
C PHE A 55 -15.95 -88.42 -2.80
N SER A 56 -16.89 -88.24 -1.87
CA SER A 56 -16.63 -87.44 -0.65
C SER A 56 -15.80 -88.20 0.38
N HIS A 57 -15.01 -87.47 1.18
CA HIS A 57 -14.18 -88.02 2.25
C HIS A 57 -14.42 -87.23 3.54
N ALA A 58 -14.77 -87.91 4.65
CA ALA A 58 -14.75 -87.31 5.99
C ALA A 58 -13.91 -88.10 7.01
N GLU A 59 -12.90 -87.48 7.63
CA GLU A 59 -12.05 -88.08 8.66
C GLU A 59 -11.98 -87.23 9.95
N GLY A 60 -11.62 -87.83 11.10
CA GLY A 60 -11.46 -87.12 12.37
C GLY A 60 -12.60 -87.29 13.40
N LEU A 61 -13.02 -86.23 14.09
CA LEU A 61 -14.06 -86.25 15.14
C LEU A 61 -15.20 -85.27 14.81
N GLN A 62 -16.44 -85.76 14.68
CA GLN A 62 -17.62 -84.94 14.36
C GLN A 62 -17.49 -84.18 13.02
N THR A 63 -16.91 -84.81 11.99
CA THR A 63 -16.67 -84.19 10.69
C THR A 63 -17.72 -84.59 9.65
N LYS A 64 -18.00 -83.70 8.69
CA LYS A 64 -19.04 -83.94 7.68
C LYS A 64 -18.68 -83.43 6.28
N ALA A 65 -18.68 -84.32 5.29
CA ALA A 65 -18.54 -83.99 3.86
C ALA A 65 -19.87 -84.24 3.14
N CYS A 66 -20.57 -83.19 2.69
CA CYS A 66 -21.99 -83.30 2.29
C CYS A 66 -22.24 -83.47 0.79
N ARG A 67 -21.34 -82.97 -0.07
CA ARG A 67 -21.54 -82.87 -1.53
C ARG A 67 -20.44 -83.60 -2.31
N ASP A 68 -20.62 -83.69 -3.63
CA ASP A 68 -19.71 -84.43 -4.50
C ASP A 68 -18.28 -83.91 -4.40
N ALA A 69 -17.33 -84.84 -4.25
CA ALA A 69 -15.90 -84.62 -4.07
C ALA A 69 -15.52 -83.67 -2.91
N SER A 70 -16.42 -83.46 -1.93
CA SER A 70 -16.08 -82.69 -0.72
C SER A 70 -15.18 -83.49 0.22
N HIS A 71 -14.25 -82.79 0.89
CA HIS A 71 -13.30 -83.37 1.84
C HIS A 71 -13.36 -82.61 3.17
N ALA A 72 -13.56 -83.33 4.27
CA ALA A 72 -13.59 -82.76 5.62
C ALA A 72 -12.72 -83.57 6.59
N GLU A 73 -11.71 -82.94 7.20
CA GLU A 73 -10.80 -83.58 8.17
C GLU A 73 -10.67 -82.75 9.46
N GLY A 74 -10.29 -83.37 10.59
CA GLY A 74 -10.06 -82.66 11.86
C GLY A 74 -11.16 -82.85 12.93
N ILE A 75 -11.53 -81.80 13.66
CA ILE A 75 -12.50 -81.84 14.76
C ILE A 75 -13.62 -80.83 14.50
N GLN A 76 -14.88 -81.28 14.47
CA GLN A 76 -16.06 -80.44 14.22
C GLN A 76 -16.03 -79.69 12.87
N THR A 77 -15.47 -80.31 11.82
CA THR A 77 -15.34 -79.70 10.50
C THR A 77 -16.49 -80.07 9.57
N THR A 78 -16.91 -79.16 8.68
CA THR A 78 -18.00 -79.40 7.72
C THR A 78 -17.66 -78.86 6.33
N ALA A 79 -17.52 -79.73 5.35
CA ALA A 79 -17.46 -79.37 3.93
C ALA A 79 -18.83 -79.62 3.28
N SER A 80 -19.59 -78.56 3.00
CA SER A 80 -20.95 -78.67 2.44
C SER A 80 -21.09 -78.20 0.99
N GLY A 81 -20.06 -77.58 0.42
CA GLY A 81 -19.99 -77.26 -1.01
C GLY A 81 -19.44 -78.43 -1.85
N ALA A 82 -19.73 -78.44 -3.16
CA ALA A 82 -19.13 -79.42 -4.08
C ALA A 82 -17.64 -79.12 -4.26
N ILE A 83 -16.77 -80.12 -4.20
CA ILE A 83 -15.30 -79.96 -4.26
C ILE A 83 -14.75 -79.06 -3.11
N ALA A 84 -15.51 -78.88 -2.03
CA ALA A 84 -15.07 -78.07 -0.89
C ALA A 84 -14.09 -78.86 0.01
N HIS A 85 -13.11 -78.17 0.59
CA HIS A 85 -12.14 -78.73 1.53
C HIS A 85 -12.22 -78.02 2.89
N ALA A 86 -12.48 -78.74 3.98
CA ALA A 86 -12.48 -78.21 5.35
C ALA A 86 -11.55 -79.02 6.25
N GLU A 87 -10.54 -78.38 6.82
CA GLU A 87 -9.58 -79.02 7.74
C GLU A 87 -9.37 -78.20 9.03
N GLY A 88 -9.01 -78.84 10.14
CA GLY A 88 -8.71 -78.16 11.42
C GLY A 88 -9.74 -78.35 12.55
N LEU A 89 -10.04 -77.30 13.31
CA LEU A 89 -10.97 -77.29 14.46
C LEU A 89 -12.13 -76.32 14.22
N ASN A 90 -13.36 -76.82 14.24
CA ASN A 90 -14.58 -76.02 14.04
C ASN A 90 -14.58 -75.21 12.73
N THR A 91 -14.19 -75.84 11.61
CA THR A 91 -14.06 -75.21 10.30
C THR A 91 -15.21 -75.55 9.35
N ILE A 92 -15.65 -74.61 8.53
CA ILE A 92 -16.80 -74.77 7.62
C ILE A 92 -16.44 -74.31 6.21
N ALA A 93 -16.45 -75.22 5.23
CA ALA A 93 -16.30 -74.91 3.82
C ALA A 93 -17.65 -75.15 3.10
N SER A 94 -18.48 -74.11 2.98
CA SER A 94 -19.85 -74.23 2.47
C SER A 94 -20.03 -73.81 1.01
N GLY A 95 -19.10 -73.05 0.44
CA GLY A 95 -19.12 -72.68 -0.98
C GLY A 95 -18.61 -73.79 -1.89
N ASP A 96 -19.07 -73.84 -3.14
CA ASP A 96 -18.52 -74.80 -4.11
C ASP A 96 -17.05 -74.44 -4.41
N ILE A 97 -16.14 -75.42 -4.41
CA ILE A 97 -14.67 -75.25 -4.59
C ILE A 97 -14.03 -74.41 -3.46
N SER A 98 -14.70 -74.25 -2.31
CA SER A 98 -14.15 -73.49 -1.17
C SER A 98 -13.11 -74.28 -0.38
N HIS A 99 -12.18 -73.58 0.29
CA HIS A 99 -11.17 -74.16 1.16
C HIS A 99 -11.17 -73.42 2.52
N ALA A 100 -11.43 -74.13 3.62
CA ALA A 100 -11.30 -73.61 4.98
C ALA A 100 -10.29 -74.44 5.80
N GLN A 101 -9.27 -73.80 6.37
CA GLN A 101 -8.25 -74.45 7.22
C GLN A 101 -8.03 -73.66 8.51
N GLY A 102 -7.72 -74.34 9.62
CA GLY A 102 -7.32 -73.70 10.89
C GLY A 102 -8.31 -73.89 12.06
N GLU A 103 -8.58 -72.84 12.84
CA GLU A 103 -9.49 -72.87 14.00
C GLU A 103 -10.62 -71.85 13.84
N ASN A 104 -11.88 -72.28 13.97
CA ASN A 104 -13.07 -71.43 13.83
C ASN A 104 -13.18 -70.70 12.46
N THR A 105 -12.71 -71.32 11.37
CA THR A 105 -12.64 -70.70 10.05
C THR A 105 -13.82 -71.05 9.14
N GLN A 106 -14.23 -70.12 8.28
CA GLN A 106 -15.42 -70.27 7.42
C GLN A 106 -15.17 -69.79 5.99
N ALA A 107 -15.19 -70.70 5.01
CA ALA A 107 -15.16 -70.39 3.59
C ALA A 107 -16.54 -70.63 2.97
N GLN A 108 -17.32 -69.56 2.80
CA GLN A 108 -18.74 -69.64 2.43
C GLN A 108 -19.02 -69.31 0.95
N GLY A 109 -18.17 -68.50 0.32
CA GLY A 109 -18.33 -68.10 -1.09
C GLY A 109 -17.83 -69.16 -2.07
N THR A 110 -18.27 -69.09 -3.33
CA THR A 110 -17.78 -69.98 -4.39
C THR A 110 -16.30 -69.74 -4.64
N ASN A 111 -15.47 -70.79 -4.64
CA ASN A 111 -14.00 -70.69 -4.80
C ASN A 111 -13.35 -69.73 -3.77
N SER A 112 -13.92 -69.64 -2.57
CA SER A 112 -13.36 -68.86 -1.45
C SER A 112 -12.29 -69.64 -0.68
N HIS A 113 -11.37 -68.93 -0.05
CA HIS A 113 -10.29 -69.50 0.76
C HIS A 113 -10.21 -68.82 2.12
N ALA A 114 -10.30 -69.57 3.22
CA ALA A 114 -10.17 -69.06 4.58
C ALA A 114 -9.13 -69.89 5.37
N GLU A 115 -8.06 -69.27 5.84
CA GLU A 115 -7.00 -69.93 6.62
C GLU A 115 -6.73 -69.16 7.92
N GLY A 116 -6.42 -69.85 9.03
CA GLY A 116 -5.97 -69.22 10.29
C GLY A 116 -6.90 -69.41 11.50
N ASN A 117 -7.10 -68.38 12.33
CA ASN A 117 -7.94 -68.40 13.54
C ASN A 117 -9.09 -67.39 13.44
N GLN A 118 -10.34 -67.84 13.60
CA GLN A 118 -11.54 -66.99 13.50
C GLN A 118 -11.66 -66.22 12.16
N THR A 119 -11.23 -66.83 11.05
CA THR A 119 -11.26 -66.18 9.73
C THR A 119 -12.52 -66.53 8.94
N THR A 120 -13.03 -65.59 8.13
CA THR A 120 -14.25 -65.78 7.32
C THR A 120 -14.07 -65.23 5.91
N ALA A 121 -14.13 -66.10 4.90
CA ALA A 121 -14.18 -65.74 3.48
C ALA A 121 -15.58 -66.02 2.92
N SER A 122 -16.46 -65.01 2.88
CA SER A 122 -17.87 -65.17 2.48
C SER A 122 -18.18 -64.67 1.07
N GLY A 123 -17.28 -63.90 0.44
CA GLY A 123 -17.44 -63.47 -0.94
C GLY A 123 -17.05 -64.55 -1.95
N ASP A 124 -17.65 -64.54 -3.13
CA ASP A 124 -17.17 -65.39 -4.23
C ASP A 124 -15.73 -65.01 -4.58
N THR A 125 -14.86 -66.01 -4.78
CA THR A 125 -13.42 -65.88 -5.03
C THR A 125 -12.67 -65.03 -3.99
N SER A 126 -13.20 -64.92 -2.76
CA SER A 126 -12.55 -64.18 -1.66
C SER A 126 -11.45 -65.00 -0.98
N HIS A 127 -10.50 -64.30 -0.35
CA HIS A 127 -9.39 -64.90 0.38
C HIS A 127 -9.24 -64.22 1.75
N ALA A 128 -9.27 -64.98 2.84
CA ALA A 128 -9.05 -64.50 4.20
C ALA A 128 -7.97 -65.34 4.89
N GLU A 129 -6.88 -64.72 5.36
CA GLU A 129 -5.78 -65.40 6.07
C GLU A 129 -5.43 -64.64 7.36
N GLY A 130 -5.07 -65.36 8.44
CA GLY A 130 -4.56 -64.76 9.68
C GLY A 130 -5.43 -64.99 10.93
N GLU A 131 -5.65 -63.95 11.75
CA GLU A 131 -6.45 -64.00 12.99
C GLU A 131 -7.56 -62.95 12.95
N GLU A 132 -8.81 -63.33 13.23
CA GLU A 132 -9.98 -62.43 13.21
C GLU A 132 -10.19 -61.70 11.87
N THR A 133 -9.84 -62.32 10.72
CA THR A 133 -9.93 -61.69 9.40
C THR A 133 -11.22 -61.99 8.64
N ILE A 134 -11.75 -61.02 7.89
CA ILE A 134 -13.02 -61.13 7.17
C ILE A 134 -12.86 -60.66 5.73
N ALA A 135 -13.06 -61.55 4.76
CA ALA A 135 -13.16 -61.24 3.33
C ALA A 135 -14.58 -61.51 2.82
N SER A 136 -15.45 -60.50 2.83
CA SER A 136 -16.87 -60.65 2.48
C SER A 136 -17.23 -60.11 1.10
N GLY A 137 -16.36 -59.31 0.48
CA GLY A 137 -16.57 -58.81 -0.87
C GLY A 137 -16.23 -59.85 -1.93
N LYS A 138 -16.83 -59.75 -3.13
CA LYS A 138 -16.45 -60.62 -4.25
C LYS A 138 -15.02 -60.29 -4.71
N THR A 139 -14.18 -61.31 -4.88
CA THR A 139 -12.74 -61.17 -5.18
C THR A 139 -11.99 -60.31 -4.14
N SER A 140 -12.49 -60.25 -2.90
CA SER A 140 -11.82 -59.53 -1.82
C SER A 140 -10.68 -60.35 -1.22
N HIS A 141 -9.69 -59.67 -0.65
CA HIS A 141 -8.56 -60.29 0.03
C HIS A 141 -8.32 -59.60 1.38
N ALA A 142 -8.28 -60.37 2.47
CA ALA A 142 -7.99 -59.89 3.82
C ALA A 142 -6.89 -60.75 4.47
N GLU A 143 -5.78 -60.13 4.88
CA GLU A 143 -4.65 -60.81 5.54
C GLU A 143 -4.29 -60.10 6.86
N GLY A 144 -3.85 -60.82 7.90
CA GLY A 144 -3.28 -60.23 9.12
C GLY A 144 -4.09 -60.46 10.40
N LEU A 145 -4.20 -59.44 11.27
CA LEU A 145 -4.91 -59.52 12.56
C LEU A 145 -6.04 -58.50 12.62
N GLY A 146 -7.30 -58.95 12.70
CA GLY A 146 -8.47 -58.10 12.80
C GLY A 146 -8.76 -57.28 11.55
N THR A 147 -8.43 -57.80 10.36
CA THR A 147 -8.57 -57.10 9.07
C THR A 147 -9.89 -57.43 8.37
N SER A 148 -10.45 -56.48 7.61
CA SER A 148 -11.76 -56.63 6.96
C SER A 148 -11.78 -56.08 5.53
N ALA A 149 -11.99 -56.95 4.55
CA ALA A 149 -12.17 -56.60 3.14
C ALA A 149 -13.61 -56.93 2.69
N SER A 150 -14.49 -55.93 2.68
CA SER A 150 -15.93 -56.11 2.44
C SER A 150 -16.44 -55.58 1.09
N GLY A 151 -15.64 -54.77 0.39
CA GLY A 151 -15.95 -54.29 -0.96
C GLY A 151 -15.57 -55.28 -2.07
N GLU A 152 -16.23 -55.20 -3.23
CA GLU A 152 -15.83 -55.98 -4.41
C GLU A 152 -14.43 -55.53 -4.89
N TYR A 153 -13.53 -56.49 -5.15
CA TYR A 153 -12.09 -56.28 -5.43
C TYR A 153 -11.30 -55.53 -4.34
N SER A 154 -11.79 -55.47 -3.09
CA SER A 154 -11.08 -54.81 -1.99
C SER A 154 -9.90 -55.64 -1.48
N HIS A 155 -8.85 -54.96 -1.01
CA HIS A 155 -7.67 -55.56 -0.40
C HIS A 155 -7.43 -54.95 0.99
N SER A 156 -7.25 -55.78 2.02
CA SER A 156 -6.89 -55.29 3.35
C SER A 156 -5.81 -56.15 4.00
N GLU A 157 -4.73 -55.55 4.47
CA GLU A 157 -3.61 -56.26 5.11
C GLU A 157 -3.05 -55.54 6.34
N GLY A 158 -2.60 -56.30 7.36
CA GLY A 158 -1.92 -55.73 8.54
C GLY A 158 -2.65 -55.94 9.86
N PHE A 159 -2.78 -54.89 10.69
CA PHE A 159 -3.41 -54.96 12.02
C PHE A 159 -4.59 -54.00 12.10
N GLY A 160 -5.82 -54.51 12.25
CA GLY A 160 -7.01 -53.68 12.44
C GLY A 160 -7.40 -52.82 11.22
N THR A 161 -7.07 -53.26 10.01
CA THR A 161 -7.31 -52.52 8.77
C THR A 161 -8.69 -52.82 8.18
N THR A 162 -9.29 -51.89 7.45
CA THR A 162 -10.62 -52.05 6.85
C THR A 162 -10.69 -51.48 5.44
N ALA A 163 -11.06 -52.30 4.46
CA ALA A 163 -11.34 -51.93 3.08
C ALA A 163 -12.81 -52.25 2.75
N SER A 164 -13.68 -51.22 2.71
CA SER A 164 -15.14 -51.45 2.73
C SER A 164 -15.90 -51.14 1.43
N ASN A 165 -15.22 -50.65 0.39
CA ASN A 165 -15.85 -50.20 -0.84
C ASN A 165 -15.20 -50.81 -2.10
N PHE A 166 -15.74 -50.53 -3.27
CA PHE A 166 -15.27 -51.11 -4.52
C PHE A 166 -13.81 -50.73 -4.83
N SER A 167 -12.96 -51.73 -5.08
CA SER A 167 -11.53 -51.61 -5.42
C SER A 167 -10.70 -50.74 -4.48
N CYS A 168 -11.04 -50.69 -3.18
CA CYS A 168 -10.24 -49.98 -2.19
C CYS A 168 -9.11 -50.86 -1.61
N HIS A 169 -8.05 -50.22 -1.13
CA HIS A 169 -6.88 -50.87 -0.54
C HIS A 169 -6.55 -50.26 0.83
N SER A 170 -6.38 -51.10 1.85
CA SER A 170 -6.04 -50.66 3.21
C SER A 170 -4.96 -51.53 3.83
N GLU A 171 -3.77 -50.95 4.03
CA GLU A 171 -2.62 -51.61 4.65
C GLU A 171 -2.13 -50.88 5.92
N GLY A 172 -1.35 -51.56 6.76
CA GLY A 172 -0.71 -50.97 7.95
C GLY A 172 -1.40 -51.29 9.28
N ARG A 173 -1.59 -50.27 10.15
CA ARG A 173 -2.14 -50.41 11.51
C ARG A 173 -3.34 -49.49 11.73
N ASN A 174 -4.50 -50.05 12.03
CA ASN A 174 -5.74 -49.31 12.30
C ASN A 174 -6.12 -48.35 11.16
N THR A 175 -5.96 -48.76 9.91
CA THR A 175 -6.25 -47.93 8.73
C THR A 175 -7.64 -48.25 8.16
N THR A 176 -8.26 -47.30 7.46
CA THR A 176 -9.61 -47.49 6.88
C THR A 176 -9.74 -46.83 5.52
N ALA A 177 -9.93 -47.65 4.48
CA ALA A 177 -10.27 -47.22 3.13
C ALA A 177 -11.77 -47.52 2.86
N SER A 178 -12.59 -46.47 2.79
CA SER A 178 -14.05 -46.59 2.63
C SER A 178 -14.62 -45.87 1.40
N GLY A 179 -13.80 -45.12 0.66
CA GLY A 179 -14.17 -44.55 -0.63
C GLY A 179 -13.95 -45.52 -1.80
N GLU A 180 -14.66 -45.33 -2.91
CA GLU A 180 -14.41 -46.11 -4.13
C GLU A 180 -12.99 -45.83 -4.66
N TYR A 181 -12.21 -46.86 -4.97
CA TYR A 181 -10.79 -46.73 -5.36
C TYR A 181 -9.87 -46.01 -4.34
N SER A 182 -10.28 -45.93 -3.06
CA SER A 182 -9.46 -45.29 -2.03
C SER A 182 -8.28 -46.17 -1.61
N HIS A 183 -7.20 -45.51 -1.16
CA HIS A 183 -5.98 -46.16 -0.64
C HIS A 183 -5.65 -45.63 0.75
N THR A 184 -5.25 -46.53 1.66
CA THR A 184 -4.68 -46.14 2.97
C THR A 184 -3.48 -46.98 3.32
N GLU A 185 -2.44 -46.34 3.85
CA GLU A 185 -1.28 -47.00 4.45
C GLU A 185 -0.81 -46.28 5.73
N GLY A 186 0.07 -46.91 6.51
CA GLY A 186 0.63 -46.31 7.73
C GLY A 186 -0.08 -46.70 9.03
N SER A 187 -0.33 -45.74 9.93
CA SER A 187 -0.91 -45.98 11.26
C SER A 187 -2.00 -44.98 11.61
N GLU A 188 -3.21 -45.47 11.88
CA GLU A 188 -4.40 -44.67 12.22
C GLU A 188 -4.80 -43.70 11.09
N THR A 189 -4.74 -44.15 9.84
CA THR A 189 -5.07 -43.35 8.64
C THR A 189 -6.47 -43.68 8.11
N THR A 190 -7.15 -42.71 7.50
CA THR A 190 -8.50 -42.88 6.95
C THR A 190 -8.64 -42.21 5.59
N ALA A 191 -9.07 -42.95 4.59
CA ALA A 191 -9.43 -42.43 3.26
C ALA A 191 -10.90 -42.77 2.97
N SER A 192 -11.78 -41.79 3.13
CA SER A 192 -13.24 -41.97 2.97
C SER A 192 -13.80 -41.43 1.66
N GLY A 193 -13.07 -40.56 0.98
CA GLY A 193 -13.46 -40.00 -0.32
C GLY A 193 -13.19 -40.95 -1.48
N ASN A 194 -13.93 -40.82 -2.58
CA ASN A 194 -13.63 -41.59 -3.79
C ASN A 194 -12.27 -41.18 -4.37
N ILE A 195 -11.44 -42.15 -4.76
CA ILE A 195 -10.08 -41.92 -5.29
C ILE A 195 -9.19 -41.17 -4.27
N SER A 196 -9.56 -41.19 -2.98
CA SER A 196 -8.76 -40.55 -1.94
C SER A 196 -7.58 -41.42 -1.51
N HIS A 197 -6.51 -40.78 -1.04
CA HIS A 197 -5.32 -41.44 -0.55
C HIS A 197 -4.89 -40.86 0.80
N ALA A 198 -4.68 -41.71 1.81
CA ALA A 198 -4.14 -41.28 3.10
C ALA A 198 -2.97 -42.18 3.55
N GLU A 199 -1.81 -41.56 3.78
CA GLU A 199 -0.60 -42.25 4.22
C GLU A 199 0.03 -41.57 5.44
N GLY A 200 0.86 -42.28 6.22
CA GLY A 200 1.57 -41.72 7.38
C GLY A 200 0.96 -42.08 8.74
N ASN A 201 0.83 -41.11 9.65
CA ASN A 201 0.30 -41.33 11.01
C ASN A 201 -0.81 -40.34 11.37
N LEU A 202 -2.00 -40.84 11.73
CA LEU A 202 -3.15 -40.02 12.08
C LEU A 202 -3.56 -39.06 10.94
N THR A 203 -3.59 -39.56 9.71
CA THR A 203 -3.92 -38.79 8.50
C THR A 203 -5.34 -39.09 8.00
N GLU A 204 -5.99 -38.08 7.42
CA GLU A 204 -7.40 -38.15 7.02
C GLU A 204 -7.61 -37.53 5.62
N ALA A 205 -8.09 -38.31 4.66
CA ALA A 205 -8.48 -37.86 3.32
C ALA A 205 -9.98 -38.12 3.10
N SER A 206 -10.81 -37.09 3.26
CA SER A 206 -12.26 -37.28 3.47
C SER A 206 -13.12 -37.13 2.21
N GLU A 207 -12.63 -36.39 1.21
CA GLU A 207 -13.38 -35.98 0.02
C GLU A 207 -12.83 -36.57 -1.29
N GLU A 208 -13.58 -36.42 -2.39
CA GLU A 208 -13.19 -36.92 -3.72
C GLU A 208 -11.80 -36.45 -4.15
N SER A 209 -10.93 -37.39 -4.54
CA SER A 209 -9.55 -37.16 -4.97
C SER A 209 -8.68 -36.39 -3.97
N SER A 210 -9.02 -36.41 -2.68
CA SER A 210 -8.19 -35.81 -1.62
C SER A 210 -6.96 -36.67 -1.32
N HIS A 211 -5.84 -36.03 -0.98
CA HIS A 211 -4.59 -36.71 -0.62
C HIS A 211 -4.03 -36.14 0.68
N ALA A 212 -3.77 -37.00 1.67
CA ALA A 212 -3.18 -36.61 2.96
C ALA A 212 -1.97 -37.48 3.30
N GLU A 213 -0.81 -36.86 3.52
CA GLU A 213 0.43 -37.55 3.89
C GLU A 213 1.12 -36.88 5.10
N GLY A 214 1.94 -37.62 5.84
CA GLY A 214 2.68 -37.10 7.00
C GLY A 214 2.11 -37.47 8.38
N GLN A 215 2.00 -36.51 9.30
CA GLN A 215 1.54 -36.74 10.68
C GLN A 215 0.46 -35.74 11.09
N PHE A 216 -0.69 -36.22 11.58
CA PHE A 216 -1.84 -35.37 11.94
C PHE A 216 -2.36 -34.49 10.78
N THR A 217 -2.24 -34.95 9.54
CA THR A 217 -2.63 -34.17 8.35
C THR A 217 -4.06 -34.48 7.89
N LYS A 218 -4.73 -33.48 7.32
CA LYS A 218 -6.13 -33.59 6.91
C LYS A 218 -6.40 -32.94 5.56
N ALA A 219 -6.82 -33.72 4.58
CA ALA A 219 -7.29 -33.27 3.29
C ALA A 219 -8.82 -33.48 3.21
N VAL A 220 -9.56 -32.42 3.53
CA VAL A 220 -11.02 -32.43 3.73
C VAL A 220 -11.75 -31.71 2.60
N GLY A 221 -11.03 -31.07 1.68
CA GLY A 221 -11.62 -30.50 0.46
C GLY A 221 -11.56 -31.47 -0.73
N PRO A 222 -12.47 -31.40 -1.71
CA PRO A 222 -12.33 -32.16 -2.95
C PRO A 222 -11.07 -31.73 -3.70
N ILE A 223 -10.28 -32.68 -4.19
CA ILE A 223 -8.98 -32.43 -4.88
C ILE A 223 -7.97 -31.71 -3.96
N SER A 224 -8.18 -31.72 -2.64
CA SER A 224 -7.24 -31.09 -1.70
C SER A 224 -6.01 -31.96 -1.44
N HIS A 225 -4.91 -31.31 -1.10
CA HIS A 225 -3.66 -31.96 -0.73
C HIS A 225 -3.16 -31.41 0.61
N ALA A 226 -2.84 -32.29 1.57
CA ALA A 226 -2.26 -31.91 2.85
C ALA A 226 -1.05 -32.79 3.18
N GLU A 227 0.12 -32.18 3.32
CA GLU A 227 1.37 -32.87 3.65
C GLU A 227 2.09 -32.23 4.85
N GLY A 228 2.94 -32.99 5.55
CA GLY A 228 3.75 -32.47 6.66
C GLY A 228 3.27 -32.85 8.07
N ASN A 229 3.26 -31.89 9.02
CA ASN A 229 2.89 -32.11 10.43
C ASN A 229 1.75 -31.18 10.86
N GLN A 230 0.63 -31.72 11.32
CA GLN A 230 -0.53 -30.92 11.75
C GLN A 230 -1.03 -29.94 10.68
N THR A 231 -1.06 -30.37 9.42
CA THR A 231 -1.52 -29.55 8.29
C THR A 231 -2.98 -29.86 7.93
N THR A 232 -3.71 -28.88 7.40
CA THR A 232 -5.12 -29.06 7.05
C THR A 232 -5.48 -28.30 5.78
N ALA A 233 -6.01 -29.00 4.78
CA ALA A 233 -6.54 -28.46 3.53
C ALA A 233 -8.06 -28.68 3.45
N ASN A 234 -8.85 -27.62 3.68
CA ASN A 234 -10.31 -27.68 3.80
C ASN A 234 -11.06 -27.28 2.53
N GLY A 235 -10.46 -26.46 1.66
CA GLY A 235 -11.12 -25.92 0.47
C GLY A 235 -11.02 -26.81 -0.77
N TYR A 236 -11.87 -26.57 -1.76
CA TYR A 236 -11.76 -27.22 -3.08
C TYR A 236 -10.39 -26.90 -3.70
N ALA A 237 -9.66 -27.93 -4.13
CA ALA A 237 -8.32 -27.80 -4.71
C ALA A 237 -7.35 -26.96 -3.84
N SER A 238 -7.49 -27.03 -2.51
CA SER A 238 -6.57 -26.37 -1.57
C SER A 238 -5.32 -27.21 -1.30
N HIS A 239 -4.22 -26.55 -0.98
CA HIS A 239 -2.94 -27.18 -0.66
C HIS A 239 -2.40 -26.68 0.68
N ALA A 240 -2.03 -27.59 1.58
CA ALA A 240 -1.37 -27.25 2.84
C ALA A 240 -0.13 -28.12 3.07
N GLU A 241 1.03 -27.49 3.18
CA GLU A 241 2.31 -28.16 3.44
C GLU A 241 3.06 -27.53 4.63
N GLY A 242 4.03 -28.23 5.22
CA GLY A 242 4.84 -27.72 6.33
C GLY A 242 4.40 -28.21 7.72
N SER A 243 4.35 -27.29 8.70
CA SER A 243 4.01 -27.61 10.09
C SER A 243 3.01 -26.62 10.68
N GLU A 244 1.91 -27.12 11.24
CA GLU A 244 0.83 -26.30 11.82
C GLU A 244 0.21 -25.33 10.79
N THR A 245 0.06 -25.76 9.54
CA THR A 245 -0.45 -24.93 8.43
C THR A 245 -1.91 -25.24 8.10
N THR A 246 -2.65 -24.25 7.61
CA THR A 246 -4.07 -24.43 7.26
C THR A 246 -4.45 -23.64 6.02
N ALA A 247 -4.96 -24.36 5.01
CA ALA A 247 -5.57 -23.82 3.79
C ALA A 247 -7.10 -23.97 3.88
N ASN A 248 -7.81 -22.88 4.20
CA ASN A 248 -9.24 -22.92 4.56
C ASN A 248 -10.22 -22.69 3.40
N CYS A 249 -9.72 -22.22 2.26
CA CYS A 249 -10.54 -21.66 1.19
C CYS A 249 -10.29 -22.37 -0.15
N ASP A 250 -11.21 -22.20 -1.11
CA ASP A 250 -11.05 -22.79 -2.44
C ASP A 250 -9.79 -22.22 -3.13
N TYR A 251 -8.98 -23.10 -3.71
CA TYR A 251 -7.70 -22.79 -4.35
C TYR A 251 -6.66 -22.13 -3.43
N SER A 252 -6.85 -22.20 -2.10
CA SER A 252 -5.87 -21.63 -1.16
C SER A 252 -4.62 -22.49 -1.04
N HIS A 253 -3.48 -21.84 -0.80
CA HIS A 253 -2.20 -22.51 -0.58
C HIS A 253 -1.55 -21.98 0.71
N ALA A 254 -1.22 -22.88 1.64
CA ALA A 254 -0.52 -22.56 2.88
C ALA A 254 0.74 -23.41 3.03
N GLU A 255 1.90 -22.78 3.15
CA GLU A 255 3.19 -23.47 3.34
C GLU A 255 4.00 -22.84 4.49
N GLY A 256 4.89 -23.60 5.13
CA GLY A 256 5.78 -23.08 6.20
C GLY A 256 5.45 -23.52 7.63
N TYR A 257 5.54 -22.61 8.61
CA TYR A 257 5.28 -22.87 10.03
C TYR A 257 4.22 -21.93 10.59
N PHE A 258 3.13 -22.45 11.17
CA PHE A 258 2.01 -21.63 11.66
C PHE A 258 1.39 -20.69 10.61
N THR A 259 1.23 -21.17 9.37
CA THR A 259 0.67 -20.35 8.28
C THR A 259 -0.80 -20.62 8.05
N ILE A 260 -1.55 -19.57 7.74
CA ILE A 260 -2.99 -19.67 7.48
C ILE A 260 -3.30 -18.95 6.16
N ALA A 261 -3.64 -19.72 5.15
CA ALA A 261 -4.30 -19.21 3.95
C ALA A 261 -5.81 -19.30 4.18
N GLY A 262 -6.35 -18.23 4.73
CA GLY A 262 -7.69 -18.13 5.28
C GLY A 262 -8.54 -17.03 4.68
N GLY A 263 -9.79 -17.03 5.11
CA GLY A 263 -10.82 -16.11 4.71
C GLY A 263 -12.17 -16.75 4.96
N VAL A 264 -13.20 -15.92 5.12
CA VAL A 264 -14.58 -16.41 5.25
C VAL A 264 -14.89 -17.43 4.15
N ALA A 265 -15.78 -18.41 4.44
CA ALA A 265 -16.27 -19.33 3.42
C ALA A 265 -16.62 -18.54 2.14
N TRP A 266 -16.16 -19.00 0.96
CA TRP A 266 -16.23 -18.36 -0.38
C TRP A 266 -15.08 -17.45 -0.82
N VAL A 267 -14.06 -17.26 0.00
CA VAL A 267 -12.80 -16.61 -0.43
C VAL A 267 -12.06 -17.52 -1.42
N GLN A 268 -11.44 -16.97 -2.46
CA GLN A 268 -10.72 -17.74 -3.50
C GLN A 268 -9.24 -17.35 -3.51
N ALA A 269 -8.35 -18.34 -3.63
CA ALA A 269 -6.94 -18.17 -3.96
C ALA A 269 -6.11 -17.31 -2.96
N ALA A 270 -6.35 -17.43 -1.66
CA ALA A 270 -5.43 -16.90 -0.64
C ALA A 270 -4.13 -17.71 -0.64
N HIS A 271 -2.98 -17.04 -0.51
CA HIS A 271 -1.66 -17.66 -0.45
C HIS A 271 -0.90 -17.18 0.79
N ALA A 272 -0.43 -18.10 1.63
CA ALA A 272 0.36 -17.79 2.81
C ALA A 272 1.59 -18.68 2.91
N GLU A 273 2.78 -18.09 2.96
CA GLU A 273 4.05 -18.79 3.10
C GLU A 273 4.92 -18.18 4.21
N GLY A 274 5.84 -18.96 4.79
CA GLY A 274 6.78 -18.46 5.81
C GLY A 274 6.49 -18.89 7.26
N ILE A 275 6.65 -17.99 8.23
CA ILE A 275 6.50 -18.27 9.67
C ILE A 275 5.43 -17.36 10.29
N GLU A 276 4.40 -17.93 10.89
CA GLU A 276 3.30 -17.17 11.53
C GLU A 276 2.59 -16.21 10.56
N THR A 277 2.48 -16.56 9.27
CA THR A 277 1.87 -15.71 8.24
C THR A 277 0.39 -15.98 8.05
N LYS A 278 -0.38 -14.95 7.69
CA LYS A 278 -1.83 -15.04 7.50
C LYS A 278 -2.28 -14.24 6.29
N ALA A 279 -2.88 -14.91 5.32
CA ALA A 279 -3.64 -14.28 4.25
C ALA A 279 -5.13 -14.49 4.52
N ASN A 280 -5.90 -13.44 4.83
CA ASN A 280 -7.32 -13.54 5.24
C ASN A 280 -8.31 -13.14 4.13
N GLY A 281 -7.86 -12.40 3.11
CA GLY A 281 -8.72 -11.85 2.05
C GLY A 281 -8.75 -12.68 0.76
N ASN A 282 -9.70 -12.36 -0.12
CA ASN A 282 -9.77 -12.93 -1.47
C ASN A 282 -8.57 -12.51 -2.31
N GLY A 283 -7.81 -13.47 -2.82
CA GLY A 283 -6.55 -13.21 -3.53
C GLY A 283 -5.50 -12.51 -2.67
N ALA A 284 -5.58 -12.62 -1.34
CA ALA A 284 -4.56 -12.08 -0.45
C ALA A 284 -3.28 -12.95 -0.50
N HIS A 285 -2.13 -12.30 -0.40
CA HIS A 285 -0.83 -12.95 -0.37
C HIS A 285 -0.03 -12.48 0.85
N ALA A 286 0.42 -13.41 1.69
CA ALA A 286 1.26 -13.12 2.85
C ALA A 286 2.51 -14.00 2.86
N GLU A 287 3.69 -13.38 2.86
CA GLU A 287 4.98 -14.08 2.92
C GLU A 287 5.90 -13.48 4.01
N GLY A 288 6.91 -14.22 4.45
CA GLY A 288 7.88 -13.76 5.45
C GLY A 288 7.63 -14.26 6.88
N SER A 289 7.68 -13.37 7.88
CA SER A 289 7.53 -13.74 9.30
C SER A 289 6.61 -12.79 10.08
N ASN A 290 5.57 -13.35 10.69
CA ASN A 290 4.51 -12.63 11.40
C ASN A 290 3.86 -11.55 10.52
N THR A 291 3.55 -11.91 9.27
CA THR A 291 2.94 -11.03 8.27
C THR A 291 1.45 -11.33 8.12
N VAL A 292 0.65 -10.29 7.88
CA VAL A 292 -0.81 -10.39 7.78
C VAL A 292 -1.32 -9.61 6.57
N ALA A 293 -1.84 -10.32 5.58
CA ALA A 293 -2.58 -9.76 4.46
C ALA A 293 -4.10 -9.89 4.75
N ASP A 294 -4.68 -8.87 5.39
CA ASP A 294 -6.02 -8.94 6.00
C ASP A 294 -7.16 -8.63 5.01
N GLY A 295 -6.89 -7.78 4.01
CA GLY A 295 -7.89 -7.34 3.04
C GLY A 295 -7.94 -8.16 1.74
N ASN A 296 -8.98 -7.97 0.92
CA ASN A 296 -9.02 -8.59 -0.41
C ASN A 296 -7.93 -7.99 -1.30
N TYR A 297 -7.27 -8.82 -2.10
CA TYR A 297 -6.17 -8.46 -3.00
C TYR A 297 -5.03 -7.73 -2.28
N SER A 298 -4.85 -8.02 -0.99
CA SER A 298 -3.79 -7.45 -0.16
C SER A 298 -2.51 -8.24 -0.31
N HIS A 299 -1.37 -7.56 -0.19
CA HIS A 299 -0.06 -8.20 -0.22
C HIS A 299 0.76 -7.74 0.99
N ALA A 300 1.25 -8.68 1.80
CA ALA A 300 2.10 -8.40 2.95
C ALA A 300 3.35 -9.28 2.92
N GLU A 301 4.53 -8.68 2.87
CA GLU A 301 5.82 -9.39 2.86
C GLU A 301 6.78 -8.82 3.91
N GLY A 302 7.78 -9.61 4.35
CA GLY A 302 8.81 -9.17 5.29
C GLY A 302 8.62 -9.62 6.74
N PHE A 303 8.79 -8.73 7.72
CA PHE A 303 8.70 -9.04 9.16
C PHE A 303 7.73 -8.10 9.88
N ASN A 304 6.73 -8.63 10.59
CA ASN A 304 5.71 -7.85 11.28
C ASN A 304 4.96 -6.86 10.36
N THR A 305 4.58 -7.29 9.15
CA THR A 305 3.86 -6.43 8.20
C THR A 305 2.35 -6.68 8.20
N LEU A 306 1.58 -5.64 7.92
CA LEU A 306 0.11 -5.68 7.87
C LEU A 306 -0.40 -4.94 6.63
N ALA A 307 -1.14 -5.63 5.77
CA ALA A 307 -1.80 -5.03 4.61
C ALA A 307 -3.34 -5.15 4.71
N GLY A 308 -4.02 -4.01 4.53
CA GLY A 308 -5.47 -3.90 4.41
C GLY A 308 -5.99 -4.13 2.99
N ASN A 309 -7.22 -3.70 2.70
CA ASN A 309 -7.90 -3.99 1.43
C ASN A 309 -7.20 -3.36 0.21
N THR A 310 -6.82 -4.18 -0.77
CA THR A 310 -6.02 -3.79 -1.95
C THR A 310 -4.72 -3.06 -1.59
N ALA A 311 -4.21 -3.24 -0.36
CA ALA A 311 -3.02 -2.57 0.12
C ALA A 311 -1.78 -3.45 -0.05
N HIS A 312 -0.61 -2.82 -0.07
CA HIS A 312 0.69 -3.49 -0.12
C HIS A 312 1.56 -3.06 1.06
N ALA A 313 2.10 -4.00 1.83
CA ALA A 313 3.02 -3.72 2.92
C ALA A 313 4.27 -4.59 2.82
N GLU A 314 5.45 -3.98 2.73
CA GLU A 314 6.73 -4.67 2.63
C GLU A 314 7.77 -4.11 3.63
N GLY A 315 8.73 -4.93 4.05
CA GLY A 315 9.83 -4.53 4.95
C GLY A 315 9.68 -5.01 6.39
N HIS A 316 9.89 -4.13 7.38
CA HIS A 316 9.95 -4.49 8.80
C HIS A 316 9.10 -3.55 9.65
N VAL A 317 8.04 -4.08 10.27
CA VAL A 317 7.06 -3.31 11.06
C VAL A 317 6.32 -2.29 10.18
N SER A 318 6.04 -2.66 8.92
CA SER A 318 5.34 -1.81 7.94
C SER A 318 3.82 -2.08 7.96
N ILE A 319 3.02 -1.02 7.98
CA ILE A 319 1.56 -1.10 8.06
C ILE A 319 0.93 -0.30 6.91
N ALA A 320 0.26 -0.98 5.99
CA ALA A 320 -0.56 -0.38 4.95
C ALA A 320 -2.04 -0.68 5.21
N SER A 321 -2.74 0.16 5.99
CA SER A 321 -4.12 -0.10 6.42
C SER A 321 -5.18 0.65 5.60
N GLY A 322 -4.78 1.65 4.82
CA GLY A 322 -5.69 2.36 3.93
C GLY A 322 -6.07 1.54 2.70
N GLU A 323 -7.25 1.78 2.13
CA GLU A 323 -7.62 1.16 0.85
C GLU A 323 -6.65 1.62 -0.25
N TYR A 324 -6.10 0.71 -1.06
CA TYR A 324 -5.07 1.03 -2.07
C TYR A 324 -3.76 1.65 -1.51
N SER A 325 -3.51 1.53 -0.20
CA SER A 325 -2.29 2.09 0.41
C SER A 325 -1.05 1.24 0.14
N HIS A 326 0.12 1.86 0.19
CA HIS A 326 1.41 1.20 0.08
C HIS A 326 2.35 1.66 1.20
N ALA A 327 2.95 0.71 1.93
CA ALA A 327 3.95 0.98 2.96
C ALA A 327 5.19 0.11 2.79
N GLU A 328 6.37 0.72 2.66
CA GLU A 328 7.64 0.02 2.45
C GLU A 328 8.75 0.56 3.36
N GLY A 329 9.65 -0.30 3.87
CA GLY A 329 10.81 0.12 4.68
C GLY A 329 10.81 -0.39 6.14
N TYR A 330 11.19 0.46 7.10
CA TYR A 330 11.27 0.14 8.53
C TYR A 330 10.34 1.03 9.33
N ALA A 331 9.37 0.44 10.04
CA ALA A 331 8.40 1.16 10.87
C ALA A 331 7.62 2.23 10.09
N THR A 332 7.11 1.89 8.91
CA THR A 332 6.33 2.79 8.06
C THR A 332 4.82 2.56 8.20
N GLU A 333 4.02 3.62 8.10
CA GLU A 333 2.56 3.57 8.26
C GLU A 333 1.84 4.35 7.15
N ALA A 334 1.14 3.65 6.27
CA ALA A 334 0.24 4.21 5.26
C ALA A 334 -1.22 3.89 5.64
N SER A 335 -1.92 4.84 6.28
CA SER A 335 -3.27 4.62 6.83
C SER A 335 -4.38 5.34 6.08
N GLY A 336 -4.06 6.32 5.24
CA GLY A 336 -5.02 7.02 4.38
C GLY A 336 -5.37 6.24 3.11
N SER A 337 -6.52 6.50 2.51
CA SER A 337 -6.89 5.89 1.22
C SER A 337 -5.91 6.34 0.14
N ALA A 338 -5.40 5.41 -0.67
CA ALA A 338 -4.38 5.63 -1.69
C ALA A 338 -3.11 6.36 -1.16
N SER A 339 -2.79 6.21 0.12
CA SER A 339 -1.58 6.79 0.72
C SER A 339 -0.33 5.96 0.45
N HIS A 340 0.83 6.61 0.45
CA HIS A 340 2.14 5.97 0.25
C HIS A 340 3.13 6.36 1.37
N SER A 341 3.80 5.39 1.97
CA SER A 341 4.81 5.62 3.01
C SER A 341 6.06 4.77 2.79
N GLU A 342 7.19 5.40 2.50
CA GLU A 342 8.49 4.76 2.30
C GLU A 342 9.52 5.26 3.33
N GLY A 343 10.48 4.42 3.72
CA GLY A 343 11.67 4.85 4.47
C GLY A 343 11.77 4.30 5.90
N VAL A 344 12.10 5.17 6.86
CA VAL A 344 12.31 4.80 8.27
C VAL A 344 11.46 5.69 9.17
N ASP A 345 10.60 5.09 9.99
CA ASP A 345 9.69 5.79 10.92
C ASP A 345 8.79 6.84 10.21
N THR A 346 8.33 6.56 8.99
CA THR A 346 7.47 7.46 8.19
C THR A 346 5.98 7.18 8.36
N LYS A 347 5.14 8.21 8.20
CA LYS A 347 3.68 8.10 8.39
C LYS A 347 2.89 8.95 7.39
N ALA A 348 2.12 8.29 6.53
CA ALA A 348 1.14 8.89 5.62
C ALA A 348 -0.30 8.53 6.07
N SER A 349 -1.00 9.47 6.69
CA SER A 349 -2.35 9.23 7.25
C SER A 349 -3.49 10.00 6.60
N GLY A 350 -3.19 10.93 5.69
CA GLY A 350 -4.21 11.62 4.89
C GLY A 350 -4.55 10.84 3.62
N ASP A 351 -5.73 11.08 3.04
CA ASP A 351 -6.07 10.45 1.76
C ASP A 351 -5.17 11.02 0.65
N TRP A 352 -4.66 10.17 -0.23
CA TRP A 352 -3.68 10.53 -1.27
C TRP A 352 -2.39 11.17 -0.74
N SER A 353 -2.07 10.98 0.54
CA SER A 353 -0.85 11.52 1.14
C SER A 353 0.37 10.66 0.80
N HIS A 354 1.54 11.29 0.78
CA HIS A 354 2.82 10.64 0.50
C HIS A 354 3.85 11.01 1.56
N THR A 355 4.63 10.03 2.01
CA THR A 355 5.81 10.25 2.85
C THR A 355 7.00 9.43 2.40
N GLU A 356 8.18 10.06 2.40
CA GLU A 356 9.45 9.37 2.19
C GLU A 356 10.56 9.90 3.13
N GLY A 357 11.56 9.08 3.41
CA GLY A 357 12.76 9.47 4.17
C GLY A 357 12.82 8.95 5.61
N ASN A 358 13.14 9.82 6.58
CA ASN A 358 13.38 9.43 7.98
C ASN A 358 12.56 10.29 8.96
N GLY A 359 11.55 9.71 9.59
CA GLY A 359 10.67 10.42 10.53
C GLY A 359 9.72 11.44 9.88
N SER A 360 9.49 11.33 8.57
CA SER A 360 8.59 12.21 7.80
C SER A 360 7.12 11.88 8.06
N ILE A 361 6.27 12.89 8.12
CA ILE A 361 4.85 12.76 8.49
C ILE A 361 3.97 13.59 7.54
N ALA A 362 2.99 12.95 6.89
CA ALA A 362 1.94 13.61 6.12
C ALA A 362 0.55 13.20 6.67
N THR A 363 -0.16 14.13 7.31
CA THR A 363 -1.41 13.79 8.05
C THR A 363 -2.71 14.22 7.37
N LYS A 364 -2.61 14.97 6.28
CA LYS A 364 -3.75 15.63 5.61
C LYS A 364 -3.87 15.23 4.16
N ASP A 365 -5.01 15.51 3.56
CA ASP A 365 -5.32 15.04 2.22
C ASP A 365 -4.37 15.70 1.21
N TYR A 366 -3.84 14.90 0.29
CA TYR A 366 -2.83 15.32 -0.70
C TYR A 366 -1.55 15.93 -0.09
N ALA A 367 -1.28 15.71 1.19
CA ALA A 367 -0.05 16.19 1.82
C ALA A 367 1.16 15.33 1.40
N HIS A 368 2.30 15.98 1.17
CA HIS A 368 3.54 15.33 0.78
C HIS A 368 4.68 15.74 1.74
N ALA A 369 5.36 14.76 2.36
CA ALA A 369 6.53 15.03 3.20
C ALA A 369 7.73 14.16 2.85
N GLU A 370 8.87 14.77 2.55
CA GLU A 370 10.12 14.10 2.18
C GLU A 370 11.34 14.61 2.96
N GLY A 371 12.35 13.75 3.14
CA GLY A 371 13.59 14.08 3.82
C GLY A 371 13.67 13.59 5.28
N ARG A 372 14.26 14.38 6.18
CA ARG A 372 14.45 14.02 7.60
C ARG A 372 13.57 14.88 8.49
N LEU A 373 12.62 14.27 9.18
CA LEU A 373 11.67 14.95 10.08
C LEU A 373 10.78 15.99 9.38
N GLY A 374 10.50 15.83 8.07
CA GLY A 374 9.59 16.69 7.32
C GLY A 374 8.13 16.47 7.74
N LYS A 375 7.35 17.55 7.87
CA LYS A 375 5.94 17.48 8.32
C LYS A 375 5.02 18.25 7.38
N ALA A 376 4.14 17.54 6.70
CA ALA A 376 3.08 18.12 5.87
C ALA A 376 1.72 17.88 6.56
N THR A 377 1.22 18.89 7.27
CA THR A 377 0.02 18.79 8.12
C THR A 377 -1.12 19.71 7.70
N GLY A 378 -1.00 20.38 6.55
CA GLY A 378 -2.09 21.07 5.87
C GLY A 378 -2.59 20.30 4.65
N ASP A 379 -3.83 20.50 4.22
CA ASP A 379 -4.31 19.91 2.96
C ASP A 379 -3.50 20.47 1.79
N TYR A 380 -3.11 19.63 0.83
CA TYR A 380 -2.24 19.99 -0.30
C TYR A 380 -0.88 20.60 0.11
N SER A 381 -0.41 20.37 1.34
CA SER A 381 0.87 20.89 1.81
C SER A 381 2.04 20.04 1.34
N HIS A 382 3.21 20.67 1.15
CA HIS A 382 4.45 19.98 0.78
C HIS A 382 5.59 20.42 1.70
N ALA A 383 6.26 19.46 2.33
CA ALA A 383 7.42 19.70 3.20
C ALA A 383 8.61 18.84 2.75
N GLU A 384 9.71 19.47 2.35
CA GLU A 384 10.92 18.78 1.90
C GLU A 384 12.16 19.26 2.69
N GLY A 385 13.14 18.38 2.89
CA GLY A 385 14.41 18.71 3.52
C GLY A 385 14.58 18.21 4.96
N ASN A 386 15.07 19.08 5.86
CA ASN A 386 15.53 18.69 7.19
C ASN A 386 14.81 19.48 8.31
N ASP A 387 13.93 18.82 9.04
CA ASP A 387 13.11 19.43 10.11
C ASP A 387 12.28 20.60 9.57
N THR A 388 11.54 20.34 8.48
CA THR A 388 10.67 21.32 7.81
C THR A 388 9.21 21.05 8.11
N GLU A 389 8.38 22.09 8.18
CA GLU A 389 6.95 21.97 8.48
C GLU A 389 6.10 22.84 7.56
N ALA A 390 5.23 22.21 6.78
CA ALA A 390 4.20 22.85 5.97
C ALA A 390 2.83 22.53 6.59
N SER A 391 2.29 23.46 7.39
CA SER A 391 1.05 23.26 8.17
C SER A 391 -0.15 24.08 7.67
N GLY A 392 0.08 25.01 6.74
CA GLY A 392 -0.99 25.76 6.08
C GLY A 392 -1.62 25.01 4.90
N LEU A 393 -2.87 25.34 4.56
CA LEU A 393 -3.52 24.89 3.31
C LEU A 393 -2.68 25.29 2.10
N SER A 394 -2.30 24.33 1.25
CA SER A 394 -1.46 24.54 0.06
C SER A 394 -0.13 25.24 0.36
N SER A 395 0.44 25.03 1.55
CA SER A 395 1.73 25.60 1.95
C SER A 395 2.91 24.76 1.44
N HIS A 396 4.07 25.39 1.27
CA HIS A 396 5.30 24.74 0.85
C HIS A 396 6.45 25.11 1.79
N SER A 397 7.19 24.13 2.32
CA SER A 397 8.35 24.36 3.18
C SER A 397 9.53 23.51 2.73
N GLU A 398 10.64 24.16 2.35
CA GLU A 398 11.87 23.49 1.92
C GLU A 398 13.11 23.97 2.71
N GLY A 399 14.17 23.16 2.74
CA GLY A 399 15.45 23.53 3.37
C GLY A 399 15.70 22.91 4.75
N SER A 400 16.12 23.70 5.74
CA SER A 400 16.44 23.20 7.10
C SER A 400 15.86 24.05 8.22
N GLU A 401 15.10 23.45 9.13
CA GLU A 401 14.41 24.15 10.23
C GLU A 401 13.43 25.23 9.70
N THR A 402 12.70 24.97 8.60
CA THR A 402 11.77 25.94 7.96
C THR A 402 10.29 25.65 8.30
N LEU A 403 9.47 26.70 8.35
CA LEU A 403 8.05 26.61 8.69
C LEU A 403 7.16 27.45 7.75
N ALA A 404 6.29 26.80 7.00
CA ALA A 404 5.23 27.42 6.21
C ALA A 404 3.84 27.12 6.85
N SER A 405 3.36 28.04 7.68
CA SER A 405 2.09 27.88 8.43
C SER A 405 0.93 28.70 7.90
N GLY A 406 1.21 29.68 7.03
CA GLY A 406 0.16 30.44 6.35
C GLY A 406 -0.48 29.65 5.21
N SER A 407 -1.77 29.89 4.93
CA SER A 407 -2.39 29.35 3.72
C SER A 407 -1.69 29.90 2.47
N SER A 408 -1.33 29.01 1.55
CA SER A 408 -0.53 29.29 0.34
C SER A 408 0.79 29.99 0.61
N SER A 409 1.38 29.76 1.79
CA SER A 409 2.70 30.32 2.15
C SER A 409 3.84 29.46 1.63
N HIS A 410 5.01 30.07 1.43
CA HIS A 410 6.23 29.40 1.01
C HIS A 410 7.41 29.79 1.92
N ALA A 411 8.11 28.81 2.50
CA ALA A 411 9.30 29.03 3.31
C ALA A 411 10.48 28.19 2.78
N GLU A 412 11.58 28.84 2.41
CA GLU A 412 12.79 28.17 1.92
C GLU A 412 14.05 28.64 2.67
N GLY A 413 15.15 27.86 2.60
CA GLY A 413 16.44 28.21 3.20
C GLY A 413 16.68 27.57 4.57
N SER A 414 17.08 28.36 5.58
CA SER A 414 17.37 27.83 6.92
C SER A 414 16.82 28.70 8.05
N ARG A 415 16.07 28.08 8.97
CA ARG A 415 15.39 28.79 10.08
C ARG A 415 14.42 29.88 9.60
N THR A 416 13.74 29.66 8.49
CA THR A 416 12.80 30.63 7.91
C THR A 416 11.37 30.32 8.32
N THR A 417 10.52 31.34 8.38
CA THR A 417 9.10 31.18 8.76
C THR A 417 8.21 32.04 7.89
N ALA A 418 7.28 31.42 7.16
CA ALA A 418 6.22 32.07 6.42
C ALA A 418 4.88 31.76 7.08
N SER A 419 4.34 32.69 7.86
CA SER A 419 3.11 32.50 8.65
C SER A 419 1.94 33.35 8.17
N GLY A 420 2.17 34.31 7.28
CA GLY A 420 1.11 35.10 6.66
C GLY A 420 0.42 34.34 5.52
N HIS A 421 -0.84 34.65 5.23
CA HIS A 421 -1.51 34.15 4.04
C HIS A 421 -0.77 34.63 2.78
N GLN A 422 -0.44 33.73 1.85
CA GLN A 422 0.34 34.02 0.64
C GLN A 422 1.66 34.76 0.93
N SER A 423 2.32 34.42 2.03
CA SER A 423 3.63 34.98 2.40
C SER A 423 4.80 34.14 1.86
N HIS A 424 5.95 34.78 1.65
CA HIS A 424 7.18 34.14 1.21
C HIS A 424 8.35 34.49 2.14
N ALA A 425 9.09 33.50 2.63
CA ALA A 425 10.30 33.72 3.43
C ALA A 425 11.46 32.89 2.87
N GLU A 426 12.57 33.55 2.51
CA GLU A 426 13.78 32.90 1.99
C GLU A 426 15.04 33.37 2.76
N GLY A 427 16.13 32.60 2.69
CA GLY A 427 17.42 32.95 3.28
C GLY A 427 17.72 32.28 4.64
N PHE A 428 18.26 33.03 5.61
CA PHE A 428 18.63 32.51 6.93
C PHE A 428 18.01 33.31 8.08
N SER A 429 17.24 32.63 8.94
CA SER A 429 16.55 33.24 10.08
C SER A 429 15.59 34.38 9.68
N THR A 430 14.86 34.23 8.57
CA THR A 430 13.92 35.25 8.07
C THR A 430 12.47 34.93 8.45
N THR A 431 11.61 35.94 8.55
CA THR A 431 10.21 35.75 8.99
C THR A 431 9.24 36.63 8.19
N ALA A 432 8.38 36.00 7.40
CA ALA A 432 7.28 36.65 6.69
C ALA A 432 5.94 36.36 7.39
N SER A 433 5.52 37.22 8.32
CA SER A 433 4.27 37.02 9.10
C SER A 433 3.09 37.87 8.63
N GLY A 434 3.33 38.94 7.86
CA GLY A 434 2.27 39.70 7.19
C GLY A 434 1.63 38.93 6.02
N ASN A 435 0.34 39.15 5.77
CA ASN A 435 -0.33 38.61 4.59
C ASN A 435 0.27 39.22 3.32
N TYR A 436 0.49 38.43 2.27
CA TYR A 436 1.09 38.90 1.01
C TYR A 436 2.50 39.49 1.19
N SER A 437 3.21 39.12 2.26
CA SER A 437 4.51 39.70 2.60
C SER A 437 5.67 38.82 2.10
N HIS A 438 6.84 39.44 1.91
CA HIS A 438 8.05 38.75 1.45
C HIS A 438 9.26 39.18 2.30
N SER A 439 9.96 38.22 2.92
CA SER A 439 11.19 38.45 3.68
C SER A 439 12.35 37.64 3.11
N GLU A 440 13.45 38.30 2.72
CA GLU A 440 14.66 37.64 2.21
C GLU A 440 15.94 38.11 2.93
N GLY A 441 17.02 37.32 2.84
CA GLY A 441 18.35 37.67 3.38
C GLY A 441 18.70 37.00 4.72
N PHE A 442 19.28 37.75 5.66
CA PHE A 442 19.74 37.24 6.96
C PHE A 442 19.10 38.02 8.11
N ARG A 443 18.30 37.35 8.95
CA ARG A 443 17.62 37.97 10.11
C ARG A 443 16.72 39.15 9.73
N THR A 444 15.95 39.01 8.66
CA THR A 444 14.94 39.99 8.25
C THR A 444 13.54 39.54 8.66
N SER A 445 12.63 40.48 8.90
CA SER A 445 11.23 40.16 9.22
C SER A 445 10.26 41.20 8.69
N THR A 446 9.13 40.74 8.16
CA THR A 446 8.01 41.63 7.79
C THR A 446 7.13 42.00 8.98
N ASP A 447 7.42 41.47 10.18
CA ASP A 447 6.56 41.58 11.37
C ASP A 447 5.11 41.24 11.00
N VAL A 448 4.12 42.00 11.47
CA VAL A 448 2.70 41.82 11.14
C VAL A 448 2.26 42.55 9.86
N PHE A 449 3.17 43.16 9.10
CA PHE A 449 2.80 44.12 8.05
C PHE A 449 2.48 43.44 6.72
N SER A 450 1.20 43.51 6.33
CA SER A 450 0.71 42.97 5.06
C SER A 450 1.28 43.71 3.85
N HIS A 451 1.50 43.00 2.74
CA HIS A 451 2.08 43.56 1.50
C HIS A 451 3.45 44.23 1.70
N SER A 452 4.18 43.84 2.75
CA SER A 452 5.53 44.36 3.00
C SER A 452 6.58 43.46 2.37
N HIS A 453 7.59 44.07 1.75
CA HIS A 453 8.79 43.39 1.28
C HIS A 453 10.02 43.91 2.04
N ILE A 454 10.91 43.01 2.48
CA ILE A 454 12.17 43.36 3.14
C ILE A 454 13.31 42.43 2.72
N MET A 455 14.47 43.04 2.44
CA MET A 455 15.71 42.32 2.10
C MET A 455 16.92 42.86 2.86
N GLY A 456 17.94 42.02 3.04
CA GLY A 456 19.26 42.42 3.54
C GLY A 456 19.68 41.74 4.85
N TYR A 457 20.26 42.50 5.77
CA TYR A 457 20.83 41.99 7.04
C TYR A 457 20.19 42.66 8.25
N ASN A 458 19.68 41.87 9.19
CA ASN A 458 19.21 42.29 10.51
C ASN A 458 18.23 43.48 10.47
N GLY A 459 16.96 43.23 10.12
CA GLY A 459 15.97 44.32 10.01
C GLY A 459 14.53 43.85 10.12
N THR A 460 13.66 44.77 10.54
CA THR A 460 12.22 44.52 10.71
C THR A 460 11.45 45.60 9.97
N ALA A 461 10.50 45.19 9.13
CA ALA A 461 9.57 46.10 8.45
C ALA A 461 8.76 46.89 9.49
N ASN A 462 8.29 48.07 9.11
CA ASN A 462 7.52 48.93 10.02
C ASN A 462 6.25 49.52 9.40
N GLU A 463 5.81 49.00 8.26
CA GLU A 463 4.67 49.53 7.52
C GLU A 463 4.11 48.48 6.54
N SER A 464 2.79 48.41 6.40
CA SER A 464 2.14 47.62 5.34
C SER A 464 2.28 48.31 3.98
N TYR A 465 2.11 47.57 2.88
CA TYR A 465 2.22 48.10 1.50
C TYR A 465 3.53 48.86 1.28
N SER A 466 4.67 48.23 1.51
CA SER A 466 5.95 48.95 1.55
C SER A 466 7.13 48.09 1.16
N TRP A 467 8.23 48.75 0.76
CA TRP A 467 9.49 48.08 0.40
C TRP A 467 10.62 48.55 1.31
N HIS A 468 11.43 47.64 1.84
CA HIS A 468 12.49 47.92 2.81
C HIS A 468 13.85 47.34 2.41
N LEU A 469 14.92 48.10 2.68
CA LEU A 469 16.31 47.62 2.63
C LEU A 469 16.92 47.69 4.03
N ALA A 470 17.45 46.56 4.52
CA ALA A 470 18.04 46.42 5.85
C ALA A 470 19.56 46.15 5.81
N ASN A 471 20.29 46.76 6.74
CA ASN A 471 21.69 46.44 7.02
C ASN A 471 22.04 46.85 8.46
N ASP A 472 21.66 46.03 9.43
CA ASP A 472 21.65 46.37 10.85
C ASP A 472 20.70 47.55 11.14
N GLY A 473 19.41 47.24 10.99
CA GLY A 473 18.29 48.18 10.96
C GLY A 473 17.93 48.64 9.54
N LEU A 474 16.76 49.28 9.42
CA LEU A 474 16.28 49.84 8.15
C LEU A 474 17.20 50.95 7.64
N LYS A 475 17.62 50.88 6.38
CA LYS A 475 18.44 51.90 5.71
C LYS A 475 17.69 52.67 4.65
N ALA A 476 16.76 52.01 3.96
CA ALA A 476 15.86 52.63 3.01
C ALA A 476 14.45 52.04 3.11
N LYS A 477 13.44 52.86 2.83
CA LYS A 477 12.05 52.43 2.70
C LYS A 477 11.34 53.20 1.60
N ILE A 478 10.45 52.55 0.87
CA ILE A 478 9.41 53.20 0.06
C ILE A 478 8.06 52.89 0.71
N SER A 479 7.38 53.92 1.21
CA SER A 479 6.02 53.80 1.77
C SER A 479 5.00 53.75 0.64
N GLY A 480 4.19 52.71 0.55
CA GLY A 480 3.08 52.66 -0.40
C GLY A 480 1.86 53.46 0.06
N ILE A 481 1.77 53.78 1.36
CA ILE A 481 0.71 54.66 1.89
C ILE A 481 0.94 56.10 1.41
N THR A 482 2.16 56.60 1.56
CA THR A 482 2.50 58.01 1.29
C THR A 482 3.21 58.24 -0.04
N GLY A 483 3.75 57.19 -0.65
CA GLY A 483 4.67 57.29 -1.80
C GLY A 483 6.07 57.81 -1.45
N VAL A 484 6.36 58.07 -0.17
CA VAL A 484 7.63 58.70 0.24
C VAL A 484 8.75 57.66 0.33
N GLY A 485 9.85 57.96 -0.37
CA GLY A 485 11.14 57.27 -0.21
C GLY A 485 11.95 57.87 0.94
N CYS A 486 12.30 57.05 1.93
CA CYS A 486 13.11 57.41 3.09
C CYS A 486 14.50 56.76 3.00
N PHE A 487 15.56 57.54 3.23
CA PHE A 487 16.94 57.04 3.29
C PHE A 487 17.62 57.58 4.55
N THR A 488 18.25 56.70 5.32
CA THR A 488 18.98 57.10 6.55
C THR A 488 20.30 57.82 6.26
N GLY A 489 20.83 57.69 5.05
CA GLY A 489 21.98 58.42 4.52
C GLY A 489 21.60 59.41 3.42
N GLY A 490 22.58 59.81 2.61
CA GLY A 490 22.36 60.65 1.42
C GLY A 490 22.32 59.83 0.13
N THR A 491 21.78 60.43 -0.93
CA THR A 491 21.91 59.95 -2.31
C THR A 491 23.14 60.58 -2.96
N SER A 492 23.86 59.81 -3.78
CA SER A 492 24.99 60.32 -4.56
C SER A 492 24.59 60.43 -6.02
N THR A 493 24.55 61.65 -6.55
CA THR A 493 24.31 61.91 -7.97
C THR A 493 25.63 62.29 -8.67
N GLY A 494 25.70 62.07 -9.98
CA GLY A 494 26.80 62.61 -10.80
C GLY A 494 26.75 64.15 -10.85
N PRO A 495 27.58 64.80 -11.69
CA PRO A 495 27.50 66.25 -11.88
C PRO A 495 26.09 66.66 -12.34
N CYS A 496 25.35 67.32 -11.45
CA CYS A 496 23.94 67.63 -11.65
C CYS A 496 23.54 68.94 -10.97
N ASP A 497 22.32 69.36 -11.27
CA ASP A 497 21.60 70.47 -10.66
C ASP A 497 20.30 69.99 -10.00
N TYR A 498 19.67 70.87 -9.23
CA TYR A 498 18.32 70.70 -8.70
C TYR A 498 17.38 71.50 -9.57
N ALA A 499 16.39 70.84 -10.17
CA ALA A 499 15.47 71.45 -11.11
C ALA A 499 14.01 71.16 -10.77
N GLU A 500 13.14 72.00 -11.30
CA GLU A 500 11.69 71.73 -11.37
C GLU A 500 11.21 71.90 -12.81
N MET A 501 10.14 71.18 -13.15
CA MET A 501 9.49 71.31 -14.46
C MET A 501 8.56 72.52 -14.47
N PHE A 502 8.71 73.37 -15.49
CA PHE A 502 7.82 74.51 -15.73
C PHE A 502 7.24 74.46 -17.13
N GLU A 503 6.00 74.93 -17.26
CA GLU A 503 5.35 75.11 -18.56
C GLU A 503 5.79 76.41 -19.22
N THR A 504 5.98 76.41 -20.52
CA THR A 504 6.38 77.56 -21.33
C THR A 504 5.19 78.46 -21.65
N ALA A 505 5.40 79.79 -21.59
CA ALA A 505 4.32 80.76 -21.73
C ALA A 505 3.68 80.76 -23.14
N ASP A 506 4.43 80.37 -24.17
CA ASP A 506 3.97 80.30 -25.56
C ASP A 506 3.70 78.86 -26.05
N GLY A 507 3.84 77.87 -25.17
CA GLY A 507 3.66 76.44 -25.48
C GLY A 507 4.75 75.84 -26.37
N LYS A 508 5.87 76.56 -26.60
CA LYS A 508 6.97 76.08 -27.45
C LYS A 508 8.14 75.60 -26.59
N PRO A 509 8.91 74.60 -27.05
CA PRO A 509 10.07 74.12 -26.31
C PRO A 509 11.15 75.20 -26.21
N ILE A 510 11.76 75.32 -25.04
CA ILE A 510 12.98 76.09 -24.83
C ILE A 510 14.14 75.09 -24.69
N ASP A 511 15.12 75.20 -25.57
CA ASP A 511 16.31 74.34 -25.57
C ASP A 511 17.16 74.57 -24.30
N VAL A 512 18.11 73.69 -24.01
CA VAL A 512 18.92 73.74 -22.80
C VAL A 512 19.92 74.89 -22.79
N GLY A 513 20.24 75.38 -21.59
CA GLY A 513 21.25 76.40 -21.35
C GLY A 513 20.82 77.86 -21.56
N TYR A 514 19.51 78.14 -21.59
CA TYR A 514 18.96 79.50 -21.60
C TYR A 514 18.57 79.93 -20.18
N PHE A 515 18.83 81.18 -19.83
CA PHE A 515 18.23 81.80 -18.66
C PHE A 515 16.73 82.01 -18.91
N VAL A 516 15.92 81.71 -17.90
CA VAL A 516 14.47 81.90 -17.95
C VAL A 516 13.96 82.76 -16.81
N THR A 517 12.89 83.49 -17.08
CA THR A 517 12.14 84.31 -16.11
C THR A 517 10.72 83.75 -15.95
N LEU A 518 10.02 84.19 -14.90
CA LEU A 518 8.61 83.86 -14.67
C LEU A 518 7.70 84.89 -15.33
N ASN A 519 6.71 84.40 -16.08
CA ASN A 519 5.51 85.12 -16.46
C ASN A 519 4.32 84.41 -15.80
N GLU A 520 3.82 84.98 -14.70
CA GLU A 520 2.89 84.31 -13.80
C GLU A 520 3.46 82.96 -13.30
N ASN A 521 2.84 81.84 -13.67
CA ASN A 521 3.28 80.48 -13.34
C ASN A 521 4.01 79.76 -14.48
N LYS A 522 4.25 80.44 -15.61
CA LYS A 522 4.92 79.89 -16.79
C LYS A 522 6.30 80.53 -17.01
N ILE A 523 7.14 79.89 -17.80
CA ILE A 523 8.48 80.38 -18.11
C ILE A 523 8.59 80.98 -19.51
N ALA A 524 9.48 81.96 -19.64
CA ALA A 524 9.93 82.52 -20.91
C ALA A 524 11.45 82.78 -20.86
N ILE A 525 12.09 82.90 -22.03
CA ILE A 525 13.50 83.27 -22.11
C ILE A 525 13.69 84.66 -21.46
N ALA A 526 14.63 84.76 -20.53
CA ALA A 526 14.91 86.00 -19.82
C ALA A 526 15.62 87.02 -20.73
N THR A 527 15.39 88.30 -20.45
CA THR A 527 16.01 89.44 -21.13
C THR A 527 16.83 90.27 -20.15
N SER A 528 17.60 91.24 -20.65
CA SER A 528 18.39 92.13 -19.77
C SER A 528 17.53 93.05 -18.87
N LYS A 529 16.22 93.13 -19.15
CA LYS A 529 15.24 93.95 -18.41
C LYS A 529 14.55 93.19 -17.28
N ASP A 530 14.69 91.86 -17.24
CA ASP A 530 14.06 91.04 -16.22
C ASP A 530 14.79 91.20 -14.89
N ASN A 531 14.05 91.63 -13.88
CA ASN A 531 14.59 91.85 -12.53
C ASN A 531 14.69 90.54 -11.73
N TYR A 532 14.04 89.48 -12.20
CA TYR A 532 14.04 88.17 -11.58
C TYR A 532 14.38 87.12 -12.63
N ILE A 533 15.34 86.27 -12.33
CA ILE A 533 15.74 85.14 -13.16
C ILE A 533 15.43 83.89 -12.35
N LEU A 534 14.54 83.06 -12.86
CA LEU A 534 14.08 81.85 -12.18
C LEU A 534 15.20 80.80 -12.13
N GLY A 535 15.86 80.58 -13.26
CA GLY A 535 16.74 79.44 -13.45
C GLY A 535 17.37 79.40 -14.84
N VAL A 536 18.01 78.27 -15.13
CA VAL A 536 18.52 77.94 -16.46
C VAL A 536 17.86 76.65 -16.93
N THR A 537 17.42 76.57 -18.18
CA THR A 537 16.92 75.31 -18.76
C THR A 537 17.98 74.21 -18.64
N SER A 538 17.64 73.17 -17.89
CA SER A 538 18.55 72.12 -17.45
C SER A 538 18.52 70.90 -18.37
N VAL A 539 19.62 70.15 -18.37
CA VAL A 539 19.81 68.92 -19.17
C VAL A 539 20.02 67.68 -18.31
N THR A 540 20.57 67.82 -17.11
CA THR A 540 20.95 66.68 -16.24
C THR A 540 20.59 66.97 -14.78
N PRO A 541 19.30 67.20 -14.46
CA PRO A 541 18.90 67.39 -13.07
C PRO A 541 19.09 66.09 -12.29
N GLY A 542 19.72 66.19 -11.11
CA GLY A 542 19.86 65.05 -10.19
C GLY A 542 18.63 64.87 -9.31
N VAL A 543 17.89 65.95 -9.10
CA VAL A 543 16.55 65.97 -8.52
C VAL A 543 15.68 66.81 -9.45
N LEU A 544 14.58 66.24 -9.91
CA LEU A 544 13.61 66.90 -10.78
C LEU A 544 12.24 66.91 -10.10
N GLY A 545 11.82 68.08 -9.62
CA GLY A 545 10.49 68.28 -9.06
C GLY A 545 9.43 68.46 -10.16
N GLY A 546 8.22 67.98 -9.90
CA GLY A 546 7.06 68.25 -10.76
C GLY A 546 7.08 67.55 -12.13
N SER A 547 7.82 66.45 -12.30
CA SER A 547 7.86 65.70 -13.56
C SER A 547 6.55 64.99 -13.91
N ALA A 548 5.81 64.55 -12.89
CA ALA A 548 4.57 63.77 -13.04
C ALA A 548 4.77 62.56 -13.97
N ASP A 549 5.85 61.80 -13.75
CA ASP A 549 6.28 60.74 -14.68
C ASP A 549 5.33 59.54 -14.78
N PHE A 550 4.54 59.25 -13.74
CA PHE A 550 3.72 58.03 -13.66
C PHE A 550 2.25 58.25 -14.02
N ASP A 551 1.67 59.38 -13.60
CA ASP A 551 0.24 59.65 -13.69
C ASP A 551 0.01 61.15 -13.86
N TRP A 552 -1.21 61.49 -14.30
CA TRP A 552 -1.67 62.88 -14.28
C TRP A 552 -1.54 63.46 -12.86
N ASP A 553 -0.98 64.66 -12.76
CA ASP A 553 -0.58 65.29 -11.49
C ASP A 553 -1.74 65.51 -10.51
N GLN A 554 -2.95 65.61 -11.06
CA GLN A 554 -4.22 65.78 -10.35
C GLN A 554 -5.12 64.53 -10.38
N LYS A 555 -4.57 63.35 -10.68
CA LYS A 555 -5.32 62.07 -10.63
C LYS A 555 -5.99 61.85 -9.27
N HIS A 556 -5.32 62.22 -8.19
CA HIS A 556 -5.87 62.14 -6.84
C HIS A 556 -6.30 63.52 -6.34
N LEU A 557 -7.40 63.55 -5.58
CA LEU A 557 -7.93 64.75 -4.95
C LEU A 557 -6.93 65.27 -3.91
N ARG A 558 -6.68 66.58 -3.92
CA ARG A 558 -5.77 67.27 -3.00
C ARG A 558 -6.50 68.24 -2.10
N ASP A 559 -5.96 68.50 -0.91
CA ASP A 559 -6.43 69.56 -0.01
C ASP A 559 -5.90 70.95 -0.44
N GLU A 560 -6.28 72.00 0.30
CA GLU A 560 -5.85 73.38 0.03
C GLU A 560 -4.33 73.60 0.10
N TRP A 561 -3.58 72.66 0.66
CA TRP A 561 -2.12 72.67 0.80
C TRP A 561 -1.42 71.72 -0.18
N GLY A 562 -2.17 71.09 -1.08
CA GLY A 562 -1.66 70.18 -2.11
C GLY A 562 -1.39 68.75 -1.65
N ARG A 563 -1.81 68.36 -0.44
CA ARG A 563 -1.67 67.00 0.09
C ARG A 563 -2.77 66.12 -0.49
N ILE A 564 -2.44 64.87 -0.82
CA ILE A 564 -3.44 63.90 -1.28
C ILE A 564 -4.40 63.61 -0.13
N GLN A 565 -5.71 63.59 -0.44
CA GLN A 565 -6.75 63.19 0.50
C GLN A 565 -6.98 61.69 0.42
N TYR A 566 -7.19 61.07 1.57
CA TYR A 566 -7.42 59.63 1.71
C TYR A 566 -8.78 59.38 2.36
N GLU A 567 -9.41 58.28 2.00
CA GLU A 567 -10.62 57.76 2.63
C GLU A 567 -10.39 56.36 3.20
N GLU A 568 -11.09 56.06 4.29
CA GLU A 568 -11.05 54.74 4.93
C GLU A 568 -12.11 53.84 4.29
N VAL A 569 -11.66 52.79 3.60
CA VAL A 569 -12.51 51.83 2.89
C VAL A 569 -12.54 50.52 3.68
N VAL A 570 -13.75 50.01 3.96
CA VAL A 570 -13.92 48.69 4.58
C VAL A 570 -13.80 47.61 3.52
N ILE A 571 -12.78 46.78 3.64
CA ILE A 571 -12.54 45.60 2.81
C ILE A 571 -13.17 44.39 3.50
N PRO A 572 -14.15 43.71 2.87
CA PRO A 572 -14.82 42.58 3.47
C PRO A 572 -13.88 41.40 3.73
N ALA A 573 -14.26 40.54 4.67
CA ALA A 573 -13.51 39.32 4.98
C ALA A 573 -13.39 38.39 3.76
N VAL A 574 -12.19 37.85 3.52
CA VAL A 574 -11.97 36.78 2.54
C VAL A 574 -12.25 35.44 3.22
N LYS A 575 -13.07 34.61 2.58
CA LYS A 575 -13.47 33.30 3.09
C LYS A 575 -13.04 32.20 2.12
N ASP A 576 -12.77 31.01 2.67
CA ASP A 576 -12.57 29.80 1.86
C ASP A 576 -13.90 29.27 1.29
N GLN A 577 -13.84 28.16 0.56
CA GLN A 577 -15.01 27.51 -0.03
C GLN A 577 -16.00 26.98 1.01
N ASP A 578 -15.55 26.75 2.25
CA ASP A 578 -16.34 26.24 3.38
C ASP A 578 -16.90 27.38 4.26
N GLY A 579 -16.57 28.63 3.94
CA GLY A 579 -17.04 29.82 4.64
C GLY A 579 -16.20 30.23 5.85
N ASN A 580 -15.05 29.60 6.11
CA ASN A 580 -14.12 30.02 7.15
C ASN A 580 -13.40 31.29 6.72
N VAL A 581 -13.21 32.20 7.67
CA VAL A 581 -12.54 33.48 7.43
C VAL A 581 -11.02 33.23 7.32
N ILE A 582 -10.48 33.39 6.11
CA ILE A 582 -9.03 33.35 5.84
C ILE A 582 -8.41 34.70 6.22
N ILE A 583 -9.07 35.79 5.83
CA ILE A 583 -8.64 37.15 6.12
C ILE A 583 -9.82 37.90 6.73
N PRO A 584 -9.70 38.45 7.95
CA PRO A 584 -10.78 39.21 8.56
C PRO A 584 -11.08 40.48 7.76
N GLU A 585 -12.30 40.98 7.93
CA GLU A 585 -12.66 42.33 7.50
C GLU A 585 -11.66 43.33 8.06
N ARG A 586 -11.25 44.29 7.24
CA ARG A 586 -10.25 45.29 7.61
C ARG A 586 -10.58 46.63 6.96
N THR A 587 -10.04 47.69 7.53
CA THR A 587 -10.13 49.03 6.95
C THR A 587 -8.80 49.39 6.30
N GLU A 588 -8.85 49.89 5.07
CA GLU A 588 -7.70 50.34 4.30
C GLU A 588 -7.83 51.82 3.95
N SER A 589 -6.74 52.58 4.05
CA SER A 589 -6.68 53.98 3.63
C SER A 589 -6.35 54.06 2.14
N GLN A 590 -7.26 54.59 1.33
CA GLN A 590 -7.12 54.69 -0.13
C GLN A 590 -7.14 56.16 -0.58
N ALA A 591 -6.33 56.51 -1.58
CA ALA A 591 -6.30 57.87 -2.13
C ALA A 591 -7.59 58.14 -2.91
N ILE A 592 -8.23 59.28 -2.65
CA ILE A 592 -9.48 59.67 -3.31
C ILE A 592 -9.18 60.06 -4.77
N ILE A 593 -9.84 59.43 -5.73
CA ILE A 593 -9.71 59.76 -7.15
C ILE A 593 -10.38 61.13 -7.41
N ASN A 594 -9.71 62.00 -8.16
CA ASN A 594 -10.28 63.26 -8.59
C ASN A 594 -11.40 63.01 -9.62
N PRO A 595 -12.64 63.50 -9.41
CA PRO A 595 -13.75 63.32 -10.36
C PRO A 595 -13.50 63.87 -11.76
N GLU A 596 -12.54 64.79 -11.92
CA GLU A 596 -12.14 65.34 -13.22
C GLU A 596 -11.17 64.43 -14.00
N TRP A 597 -10.62 63.38 -13.36
CA TRP A 597 -9.73 62.44 -14.02
C TRP A 597 -10.51 61.47 -14.91
N ASP A 598 -10.15 61.42 -16.20
CA ASP A 598 -10.69 60.46 -17.17
C ASP A 598 -9.76 59.25 -17.32
N PRO A 599 -10.16 58.04 -16.89
CA PRO A 599 -9.35 56.83 -17.03
C PRO A 599 -9.15 56.38 -18.49
N ASN A 600 -9.95 56.87 -19.44
CA ASN A 600 -9.85 56.50 -20.85
C ASN A 600 -8.91 57.42 -21.65
N GLN A 601 -8.47 58.53 -21.06
CA GLN A 601 -7.56 59.45 -21.70
C GLN A 601 -6.12 58.97 -21.51
N GLU A 602 -5.39 58.81 -22.63
CA GLU A 602 -3.96 58.48 -22.59
C GLU A 602 -3.16 59.62 -21.93
N TYR A 603 -2.34 59.29 -20.95
CA TYR A 603 -1.49 60.24 -20.25
C TYR A 603 -0.10 60.34 -20.89
N ILE A 604 0.31 61.56 -21.26
CA ILE A 604 1.67 61.87 -21.72
C ILE A 604 2.42 62.61 -20.60
N PRO A 605 3.47 62.00 -20.01
CA PRO A 605 4.31 62.62 -18.98
C PRO A 605 4.85 63.99 -19.40
N ARG A 606 5.04 64.91 -18.45
CA ARG A 606 5.54 66.28 -18.76
C ARG A 606 6.88 66.24 -19.50
N CYS A 607 7.76 65.30 -19.16
CA CYS A 607 9.06 65.16 -19.81
C CYS A 607 9.00 64.82 -21.32
N GLN A 608 7.84 64.37 -21.82
CA GLN A 608 7.61 64.07 -23.24
C GLN A 608 6.81 65.17 -23.96
N ARG A 609 6.39 66.21 -23.24
CA ARG A 609 5.57 67.30 -23.77
C ARG A 609 6.42 68.52 -24.08
N PRO A 610 6.37 69.06 -25.31
CA PRO A 610 7.28 70.12 -25.75
C PRO A 610 7.11 71.43 -24.96
N GLU A 611 5.94 71.67 -24.37
CA GLU A 611 5.68 72.86 -23.58
C GLU A 611 6.29 72.81 -22.17
N TRP A 612 6.78 71.66 -21.69
CA TRP A 612 7.36 71.51 -20.36
C TRP A 612 8.89 71.41 -20.41
N VAL A 613 9.55 72.22 -19.57
CA VAL A 613 11.02 72.31 -19.56
C VAL A 613 11.53 72.20 -18.14
N ALA A 614 12.56 71.37 -17.93
CA ALA A 614 13.28 71.30 -16.67
C ALA A 614 14.10 72.58 -16.49
N VAL A 615 13.91 73.29 -15.39
CA VAL A 615 14.63 74.52 -15.06
C VAL A 615 15.48 74.27 -13.83
N GLY A 616 16.80 74.32 -13.99
CA GLY A 616 17.77 74.25 -12.91
C GLY A 616 17.69 75.50 -12.06
N LEU A 617 17.30 75.30 -10.80
CA LEU A 617 17.11 76.35 -9.79
C LEU A 617 18.32 76.47 -8.86
N LEU A 618 19.17 75.44 -8.81
CA LEU A 618 20.35 75.41 -7.95
C LEU A 618 21.39 74.44 -8.50
N GLY A 619 22.66 74.81 -8.47
CA GLY A 619 23.77 73.91 -8.79
C GLY A 619 24.69 74.40 -9.91
N GLN A 620 25.43 73.47 -10.50
CA GLN A 620 26.39 73.80 -11.57
C GLN A 620 25.71 73.64 -12.94
N LEU A 621 25.32 74.76 -13.54
CA LEU A 621 24.53 74.78 -14.78
C LEU A 621 25.37 75.19 -15.98
N ARG A 622 25.19 74.47 -17.08
CA ARG A 622 25.78 74.87 -18.37
C ARG A 622 24.86 75.88 -19.03
N VAL A 623 25.43 77.01 -19.42
CA VAL A 623 24.69 78.13 -20.03
C VAL A 623 25.35 78.49 -21.35
N ARG A 624 24.51 78.87 -22.31
CA ARG A 624 24.95 79.48 -23.56
C ARG A 624 25.61 80.83 -23.26
N ASP A 625 26.67 81.15 -23.98
CA ASP A 625 27.50 82.33 -23.74
C ASP A 625 27.70 83.11 -25.05
N ASP A 626 27.59 84.43 -24.99
CA ASP A 626 27.81 85.35 -26.11
C ASP A 626 29.30 85.54 -26.46
N GLY A 627 30.18 84.90 -25.69
CA GLY A 627 31.64 84.92 -25.86
C GLY A 627 32.34 85.94 -24.96
N THR A 628 31.60 86.78 -24.23
CA THR A 628 32.17 87.83 -23.38
C THR A 628 32.51 87.34 -21.97
N CYS A 629 31.93 86.22 -21.53
CA CYS A 629 32.11 85.68 -20.19
C CYS A 629 33.56 85.23 -19.91
N LYS A 630 34.09 85.55 -18.73
CA LYS A 630 35.43 85.12 -18.29
C LYS A 630 35.33 84.24 -17.05
N VAL A 631 36.13 83.17 -17.00
CA VAL A 631 36.30 82.34 -15.80
C VAL A 631 36.67 83.23 -14.62
N ASN A 632 36.08 82.97 -13.45
CA ASN A 632 36.19 83.81 -12.25
C ASN A 632 35.50 85.19 -12.33
N GLY A 633 34.79 85.49 -13.41
CA GLY A 633 33.90 86.65 -13.53
C GLY A 633 32.44 86.31 -13.17
N TYR A 634 31.55 87.24 -13.47
CA TYR A 634 30.10 87.09 -13.34
C TYR A 634 29.40 87.27 -14.69
N CYS A 635 28.19 86.72 -14.80
CA CYS A 635 27.31 86.94 -15.95
C CYS A 635 25.85 87.17 -15.53
N ILE A 636 25.12 87.85 -16.39
CA ILE A 636 23.65 87.98 -16.39
C ILE A 636 23.13 87.60 -17.78
N PRO A 637 21.82 87.33 -17.96
CA PRO A 637 21.26 87.18 -19.29
C PRO A 637 21.32 88.49 -20.09
N ASN A 638 21.63 88.38 -21.37
CA ASN A 638 21.37 89.44 -22.36
C ASN A 638 19.91 89.36 -22.86
N ASP A 639 19.56 90.14 -23.88
CA ASP A 639 18.22 90.15 -24.48
C ASP A 639 17.85 88.86 -25.26
N GLU A 640 18.80 87.92 -25.41
CA GLU A 640 18.59 86.59 -26.01
C GLU A 640 18.55 85.47 -24.95
N GLY A 641 18.60 85.82 -23.66
CA GLY A 641 18.62 84.87 -22.54
C GLY A 641 19.87 84.01 -22.45
N ILE A 642 20.98 84.44 -23.05
CA ILE A 642 22.29 83.81 -22.93
C ILE A 642 23.22 84.64 -22.05
N ALA A 643 24.25 84.02 -21.49
CA ALA A 643 25.19 84.66 -20.59
C ALA A 643 26.00 85.76 -21.30
N THR A 644 25.96 86.97 -20.73
CA THR A 644 26.84 88.08 -21.08
C THR A 644 27.61 88.55 -19.84
N LYS A 645 28.82 89.06 -20.05
CA LYS A 645 29.70 89.53 -18.98
C LYS A 645 29.03 90.61 -18.15
N SER A 646 29.10 90.48 -16.83
CA SER A 646 28.65 91.47 -15.87
C SER A 646 29.59 91.53 -14.67
N ASP A 647 29.52 92.62 -13.91
CA ASP A 647 30.25 92.76 -12.63
C ASP A 647 29.47 92.14 -11.46
N LYS A 648 28.24 91.68 -11.71
CA LYS A 648 27.32 91.04 -10.75
C LYS A 648 26.53 89.90 -11.43
N GLY A 649 25.88 89.05 -10.65
CA GLY A 649 25.05 87.95 -11.15
C GLY A 649 25.65 86.58 -10.83
N TYR A 650 25.65 85.67 -11.81
CA TYR A 650 26.05 84.27 -11.61
C TYR A 650 27.54 84.06 -11.81
N ARG A 651 28.16 83.29 -10.91
CA ARG A 651 29.60 83.06 -10.93
C ARG A 651 29.97 82.07 -12.04
N ILE A 652 30.91 82.46 -12.90
CA ILE A 652 31.44 81.57 -13.95
C ILE A 652 32.55 80.70 -13.36
N LEU A 653 32.32 79.38 -13.35
CA LEU A 653 33.24 78.37 -12.82
C LEU A 653 34.27 77.93 -13.87
N LYS A 654 33.81 77.67 -15.10
CA LYS A 654 34.64 77.09 -16.17
C LYS A 654 34.06 77.44 -17.54
N ARG A 655 34.91 77.57 -18.56
CA ARG A 655 34.47 77.55 -19.96
C ARG A 655 34.42 76.10 -20.45
N THR A 656 33.26 75.65 -20.91
CA THR A 656 33.04 74.26 -21.36
C THR A 656 32.98 74.13 -22.88
N GLY A 657 32.83 75.24 -23.60
CA GLY A 657 32.94 75.31 -25.06
C GLY A 657 33.12 76.74 -25.59
N PRO A 658 33.17 76.93 -26.93
CA PRO A 658 33.31 78.25 -27.54
C PRO A 658 32.20 79.23 -27.12
N ASN A 659 30.95 78.76 -27.09
CA ASN A 659 29.76 79.54 -26.72
C ASN A 659 29.03 78.94 -25.51
N GLN A 660 29.79 78.33 -24.57
CA GLN A 660 29.21 77.68 -23.39
C GLN A 660 30.12 77.84 -22.17
N VAL A 661 29.50 78.22 -21.07
CA VAL A 661 30.15 78.33 -19.75
C VAL A 661 29.39 77.50 -18.72
N LEU A 662 30.11 77.04 -17.71
CA LEU A 662 29.54 76.44 -16.50
C LEU A 662 29.46 77.54 -15.43
N ILE A 663 28.26 77.79 -14.94
CA ILE A 663 28.02 78.73 -13.86
C ILE A 663 27.63 78.00 -12.58
N LEU A 664 27.76 78.68 -11.45
CA LEU A 664 27.11 78.29 -10.21
C LEU A 664 25.84 79.12 -10.04
N PHE A 665 24.69 78.47 -10.18
CA PHE A 665 23.37 79.05 -9.97
C PHE A 665 22.97 78.81 -8.52
N ARG A 666 22.54 79.86 -7.81
CA ARG A 666 22.28 79.87 -6.37
C ARG A 666 21.09 80.73 -6.02
#